data_AF-A0A8C0H028-F1
#
_entry.id   AF-A0A8C0H028-F1
#
_cell.length_a   1.000
_cell.length_b   1.000
_cell.length_c   1.000
_cell.angle_alpha   90.00
_cell.angle_beta   90.00
_cell.angle_gamma   90.00
#
_symmetry.space_group_name_H-M   'P 1'
#
loop_
_entity.id
_entity.type
_entity.pdbx_description
1 polymer ?
#
loop_
_entity_poly.entity_id
_entity_poly.type
_entity_poly.pdbx_seq_one_letter_code
_entity_poly.pdbx_strand_id
1 'polypeptide(L)'
;MSLSRERRVNTSALEKVAADMSNLIENLDTRELHFEGDEVDADVLNDPKTTVGIPFSAIYNTQGFKEPHIQTYLTGCPIKVRVLEVERFTSTKKVPSPNVYTIEFTHGDFTWQVKRKFKNFQEFHRELLRYKAFVRIPIPTRSHTVRRQTIKRGEARQMPSLPRTSENMVREEHFSSRRKQLEDYLTKILKMPMYRNYHGTVSSLCMHVSNLPFICHLYICFREGMIMKRSGGHRIPGLNCCGQGRACYRWSKRWLVVKDSFLMYMKTDSGAISFVLLVDKEFSIKIGKKETETEYGLRIDNLSRSLILKCNSYRHARWWGQGIEEFIQKNGKNFLTHHRFGSYAAIQENTLAKWYVNAKGYFEDVANAMEEAKEEIFITDWWLSPEIFMKRPVVEGNRWRLDCILKRKAQQGVRIFVMLYKEVELALGINSEYSKRTLMRLHPNIKVMRHPDHVSSSVYLWAHHEKLVVIDQSVAFVGGIDLAYGRWDDDEHRLTDVGSVKRICTLCLKPRAESTEALALKTQPLGNLPQHRNSDDILDSSRMKGIGKPKKFSRFSIYKHLQKHGLHHADSVSSIDSESGYCNPSRSQQNLIQSLKPHLKMFHHPTESKQGLTECEDDKGSIRSLKTGVGELFGETRFWHGKDYCNFVFKDWVQLDKPFADFIDRYTTPRMPWHDISSVVHGKAARDVARHFIQRWNFTKIMKPKYRSLSYPFLLPKSHQTAGEMKYQVPESVCANVQVLRSAADWSAGIKYHEESIHNAYVSVIENSKHYIYIENQFFISCADDKVVSNKIGDTIARRILKAHRDNKRYRVYVVIPLLPGFEGDISTGGGNALQAIMHFNYRTMCRGDNSILEQLKAEIGDQWINYISFCGLRTYAELDGNLVTELIYVHSKLLIADDNTVIIGSANINDRSMLGKRDSEMAIIVQDTETVPSVMDGKDYKAGRFAQSLRLRCFRVVLGCPADHNADLQDPVSDRFFKEVWVATAARNATIFDKVFRCLPSDEVTNLAQLRDFIAKSKLVTQDAAKAAEELKKIHGFLVQFPFRFLYEENLLPSVGTKESMVPMEVWT
;
A
#
# COMPACT_ATOMS: atom_id res chain seq x y z
N MET A 1 -48.21 66.60 12.85
CA MET A 1 -47.99 67.05 11.44
C MET A 1 -46.86 66.20 10.86
N SER A 2 -46.80 65.84 9.58
CA SER A 2 -47.84 65.74 8.53
C SER A 2 -47.35 64.78 7.43
N LEU A 3 -48.25 64.27 6.58
CA LEU A 3 -47.87 63.39 5.46
C LEU A 3 -47.17 64.19 4.34
N SER A 4 -46.13 63.62 3.74
CA SER A 4 -45.71 63.97 2.37
C SER A 4 -45.51 62.69 1.54
N ARG A 5 -45.70 62.79 0.22
CA ARG A 5 -45.80 61.63 -0.70
C ARG A 5 -44.51 61.43 -1.48
N GLU A 6 -43.95 60.22 -1.45
CA GLU A 6 -43.07 59.77 -2.52
C GLU A 6 -43.87 59.37 -3.77
N ARG A 7 -43.25 59.51 -4.95
CA ARG A 7 -43.90 59.26 -6.25
C ARG A 7 -43.90 57.78 -6.59
N ARG A 8 -45.06 57.24 -7.01
CA ARG A 8 -45.12 55.94 -7.70
C ARG A 8 -44.32 56.01 -9.00
N VAL A 9 -43.35 55.12 -9.18
CA VAL A 9 -42.72 54.85 -10.47
C VAL A 9 -43.66 53.97 -11.31
N ASN A 10 -43.91 54.33 -12.57
CA ASN A 10 -44.81 53.58 -13.45
C ASN A 10 -44.17 52.25 -13.90
N THR A 11 -44.58 51.14 -13.29
CA THR A 11 -44.11 49.78 -13.64
C THR A 11 -44.49 49.36 -15.06
N SER A 12 -45.63 49.84 -15.57
CA SER A 12 -46.13 49.49 -16.91
C SER A 12 -45.22 49.91 -18.08
N ALA A 13 -44.35 50.91 -17.89
CA ALA A 13 -43.38 51.31 -18.91
C ALA A 13 -42.27 50.26 -19.07
N LEU A 14 -41.74 49.72 -17.96
CA LEU A 14 -40.74 48.66 -17.96
C LEU A 14 -41.30 47.34 -18.46
N GLU A 15 -42.56 47.02 -18.14
CA GLU A 15 -43.25 45.83 -18.65
C GLU A 15 -43.50 45.92 -20.16
N LYS A 16 -43.86 47.12 -20.69
CA LYS A 16 -43.94 47.34 -22.14
C LYS A 16 -42.58 47.19 -22.82
N VAL A 17 -41.52 47.85 -22.34
CA VAL A 17 -40.17 47.70 -22.92
C VAL A 17 -39.70 46.23 -22.92
N ALA A 18 -40.01 45.46 -21.88
CA ALA A 18 -39.70 44.03 -21.84
C ALA A 18 -40.52 43.20 -22.85
N ALA A 19 -41.78 43.56 -23.10
CA ALA A 19 -42.61 42.93 -24.14
C ALA A 19 -42.15 43.31 -25.56
N ASP A 20 -41.88 44.59 -25.80
CA ASP A 20 -41.43 45.10 -27.09
C ASP A 20 -40.05 44.51 -27.47
N MET A 21 -39.09 44.45 -26.52
CA MET A 21 -37.83 43.75 -26.75
C MET A 21 -38.03 42.24 -27.00
N SER A 22 -39.06 41.61 -26.45
CA SER A 22 -39.35 40.20 -26.72
C SER A 22 -39.85 40.01 -28.16
N ASN A 23 -40.78 40.84 -28.63
CA ASN A 23 -41.27 40.84 -30.01
C ASN A 23 -40.15 41.15 -31.03
N LEU A 24 -39.29 42.12 -30.71
CA LEU A 24 -38.17 42.54 -31.58
C LEU A 24 -37.09 41.44 -31.69
N ILE A 25 -36.98 40.56 -30.70
CA ILE A 25 -36.09 39.37 -30.72
C ILE A 25 -36.72 38.19 -31.50
N GLU A 26 -38.04 38.14 -31.69
CA GLU A 26 -38.69 37.11 -32.51
C GLU A 26 -38.75 37.48 -34.01
N ASN A 27 -38.75 38.77 -34.36
CA ASN A 27 -38.86 39.26 -35.74
C ASN A 27 -37.53 39.47 -36.50
N LEU A 28 -36.38 39.16 -35.89
CA LEU A 28 -35.08 39.21 -36.57
C LEU A 28 -34.85 37.95 -37.44
N ASP A 29 -35.40 37.93 -38.65
CA ASP A 29 -35.00 36.94 -39.67
C ASP A 29 -33.53 37.17 -40.05
N THR A 30 -32.82 36.08 -40.33
CA THR A 30 -31.36 36.05 -40.50
C THR A 30 -30.98 35.25 -41.74
N ARG A 31 -31.37 35.78 -42.89
CA ARG A 31 -31.04 35.28 -44.23
C ARG A 31 -29.85 36.03 -44.83
N GLU A 32 -28.65 35.77 -44.32
CA GLU A 32 -27.40 35.89 -45.08
C GLU A 32 -26.21 35.31 -44.27
N LEU A 33 -25.01 35.35 -44.83
CA LEU A 33 -23.79 34.63 -44.38
C LEU A 33 -23.90 33.10 -44.54
N HIS A 34 -23.72 32.68 -45.80
CA HIS A 34 -23.03 31.44 -46.15
C HIS A 34 -21.57 31.49 -45.66
N PHE A 35 -21.07 30.36 -45.21
CA PHE A 35 -19.65 30.00 -45.20
C PHE A 35 -19.60 28.48 -45.25
N GLU A 36 -18.84 27.95 -46.21
CA GLU A 36 -18.56 26.51 -46.32
C GLU A 36 -17.53 26.11 -45.26
N GLY A 37 -17.50 24.82 -44.92
CA GLY A 37 -16.58 24.27 -43.92
C GLY A 37 -16.74 22.75 -43.87
N ASP A 38 -15.61 22.05 -44.02
CA ASP A 38 -15.58 20.68 -44.50
C ASP A 38 -16.20 19.64 -43.55
N GLU A 39 -16.67 18.54 -44.16
CA GLU A 39 -17.05 17.34 -43.43
C GLU A 39 -15.79 16.62 -42.91
N VAL A 40 -15.83 16.26 -41.63
CA VAL A 40 -14.85 15.34 -41.02
C VAL A 40 -15.66 14.26 -40.32
N ASP A 41 -15.68 13.08 -40.93
CA ASP A 41 -16.38 11.92 -40.37
C ASP A 41 -15.77 11.44 -39.06
N ALA A 42 -16.64 10.95 -38.18
CA ALA A 42 -16.28 10.46 -36.85
C ALA A 42 -16.41 8.94 -36.77
N ASP A 43 -15.81 8.24 -37.74
CA ASP A 43 -15.79 6.78 -37.82
C ASP A 43 -14.88 6.18 -36.73
N VAL A 44 -15.47 5.86 -35.57
CA VAL A 44 -14.77 5.19 -34.46
C VAL A 44 -15.65 4.11 -33.82
N LEU A 45 -15.32 2.86 -34.15
CA LEU A 45 -15.57 1.62 -33.39
C LEU A 45 -17.03 1.22 -33.08
N ASN A 46 -17.63 0.48 -34.01
CA ASN A 46 -18.53 -0.62 -33.67
C ASN A 46 -17.71 -1.90 -33.36
N ASP A 47 -17.34 -2.12 -32.10
CA ASP A 47 -16.92 -3.46 -31.62
C ASP A 47 -17.86 -3.90 -30.47
N PRO A 48 -18.72 -4.91 -30.70
CA PRO A 48 -19.78 -5.28 -29.77
C PRO A 48 -19.31 -6.01 -28.48
N LYS A 49 -17.99 -6.17 -28.26
CA LYS A 49 -17.45 -6.80 -27.03
C LYS A 49 -16.94 -5.81 -25.98
N THR A 50 -17.03 -4.49 -26.21
CA THR A 50 -16.54 -3.49 -25.26
C THR A 50 -17.59 -3.12 -24.21
N THR A 51 -17.30 -3.31 -22.92
CA THR A 51 -18.23 -3.02 -21.82
C THR A 51 -18.66 -1.55 -21.78
N VAL A 52 -19.96 -1.29 -21.71
CA VAL A 52 -20.55 0.06 -21.89
C VAL A 52 -20.47 0.90 -20.61
N GLY A 53 -19.27 1.35 -20.25
CA GLY A 53 -19.06 2.19 -19.07
C GLY A 53 -17.71 2.89 -19.00
N ILE A 54 -17.55 3.79 -18.03
CA ILE A 54 -16.37 4.64 -17.86
C ILE A 54 -15.32 3.90 -17.01
N PRO A 55 -14.02 3.89 -17.40
CA PRO A 55 -12.95 3.26 -16.62
C PRO A 55 -12.74 3.96 -15.26
N PHE A 56 -12.24 3.25 -14.25
CA PHE A 56 -12.11 3.81 -12.90
C PHE A 56 -11.08 4.95 -12.84
N SER A 57 -10.07 4.91 -13.70
CA SER A 57 -9.07 5.98 -13.86
C SER A 57 -9.65 7.37 -14.12
N ALA A 58 -10.89 7.47 -14.60
CA ALA A 58 -11.60 8.74 -14.80
C ALA A 58 -11.82 9.56 -13.52
N ILE A 59 -11.82 8.95 -12.32
CA ILE A 59 -11.95 9.68 -11.04
C ILE A 59 -10.82 10.71 -10.82
N TYR A 60 -9.69 10.53 -11.50
CA TYR A 60 -8.52 11.41 -11.40
C TYR A 60 -8.55 12.59 -12.39
N ASN A 61 -9.49 12.60 -13.32
CA ASN A 61 -9.59 13.57 -14.42
C ASN A 61 -10.91 14.36 -14.36
N THR A 62 -11.25 14.93 -13.19
CA THR A 62 -12.50 15.68 -12.98
C THR A 62 -12.45 17.11 -13.54
N GLN A 63 -13.53 17.53 -14.21
CA GLN A 63 -13.77 18.89 -14.70
C GLN A 63 -14.81 19.63 -13.84
N GLY A 64 -14.77 20.97 -13.80
CA GLY A 64 -15.76 21.81 -13.13
C GLY A 64 -17.12 21.80 -13.83
N PHE A 65 -18.22 21.71 -13.07
CA PHE A 65 -19.59 21.48 -13.56
C PHE A 65 -20.22 22.60 -14.44
N LYS A 66 -19.42 23.53 -14.95
CA LYS A 66 -19.82 24.63 -15.85
C LYS A 66 -18.97 24.70 -17.14
N GLU A 67 -17.98 23.82 -17.27
CA GLU A 67 -17.13 23.73 -18.46
C GLU A 67 -17.94 23.26 -19.68
N PRO A 68 -17.66 23.76 -20.89
CA PRO A 68 -18.51 23.51 -22.07
C PRO A 68 -18.33 22.13 -22.73
N HIS A 69 -17.38 21.30 -22.26
CA HIS A 69 -17.01 20.02 -22.89
C HIS A 69 -17.19 18.79 -21.98
N ILE A 70 -17.97 18.91 -20.89
CA ILE A 70 -18.20 17.79 -19.97
C ILE A 70 -19.03 16.70 -20.67
N GLN A 71 -18.43 15.53 -20.87
CA GLN A 71 -19.11 14.34 -21.38
C GLN A 71 -19.92 13.67 -20.25
N THR A 72 -21.08 14.25 -19.90
CA THR A 72 -21.93 13.79 -18.78
C THR A 72 -22.59 12.43 -19.01
N TYR A 73 -22.76 12.01 -20.26
CA TYR A 73 -23.53 10.84 -20.66
C TYR A 73 -22.67 9.87 -21.49
N LEU A 74 -23.03 8.58 -21.44
CA LEU A 74 -22.42 7.54 -22.27
C LEU A 74 -22.71 7.82 -23.75
N THR A 75 -21.69 7.67 -24.59
CA THR A 75 -21.81 7.92 -26.04
C THR A 75 -22.58 6.77 -26.70
N GLY A 76 -23.40 7.08 -27.70
CA GLY A 76 -24.28 6.10 -28.38
C GLY A 76 -25.53 5.68 -27.57
N CYS A 77 -25.49 5.70 -26.24
CA CYS A 77 -26.61 5.23 -25.41
C CYS A 77 -27.78 6.25 -25.35
N PRO A 78 -29.04 5.83 -25.61
CA PRO A 78 -30.20 6.67 -25.37
C PRO A 78 -30.46 6.88 -23.87
N ILE A 79 -31.21 7.93 -23.52
CA ILE A 79 -31.79 8.12 -22.17
C ILE A 79 -33.30 7.90 -22.29
N LYS A 80 -33.83 6.93 -21.55
CA LYS A 80 -35.27 6.67 -21.39
C LYS A 80 -35.75 7.38 -20.13
N VAL A 81 -36.99 7.86 -20.12
CA VAL A 81 -37.64 8.50 -18.97
C VAL A 81 -38.98 7.80 -18.71
N ARG A 82 -39.33 7.61 -17.44
CA ARG A 82 -40.66 7.17 -17.00
C ARG A 82 -41.13 7.99 -15.81
N VAL A 83 -42.37 8.46 -15.79
CA VAL A 83 -42.94 9.09 -14.58
C VAL A 83 -43.79 8.05 -13.87
N LEU A 84 -43.25 7.45 -12.81
CA LEU A 84 -43.82 6.27 -12.15
C LEU A 84 -45.08 6.61 -11.36
N GLU A 85 -44.98 7.53 -10.40
CA GLU A 85 -45.98 7.78 -9.36
C GLU A 85 -46.15 9.28 -9.09
N VAL A 86 -47.29 9.64 -8.48
CA VAL A 86 -47.63 11.00 -8.06
C VAL A 86 -48.11 10.95 -6.61
N GLU A 87 -47.24 11.30 -5.66
CA GLU A 87 -47.58 11.38 -4.24
C GLU A 87 -48.26 12.73 -3.94
N ARG A 88 -49.55 12.71 -3.56
CA ARG A 88 -50.26 13.91 -3.10
C ARG A 88 -50.17 14.04 -1.57
N PHE A 89 -49.31 14.93 -1.08
CA PHE A 89 -49.16 15.14 0.36
C PHE A 89 -50.21 16.10 0.91
N THR A 90 -51.22 15.54 1.58
CA THR A 90 -52.10 16.28 2.49
C THR A 90 -51.32 16.62 3.77
N SER A 91 -51.42 17.88 4.19
CA SER A 91 -50.92 18.38 5.47
C SER A 91 -51.92 19.43 5.99
N THR A 92 -51.89 19.70 7.29
CA THR A 92 -52.88 20.50 8.04
C THR A 92 -53.35 21.80 7.34
N LYS A 93 -54.62 22.15 7.60
CA LYS A 93 -55.58 23.06 6.89
C LYS A 93 -55.12 24.45 6.37
N LYS A 94 -53.83 24.80 6.32
CA LYS A 94 -53.31 26.13 5.91
C LYS A 94 -52.20 26.12 4.84
N VAL A 95 -51.94 24.99 4.17
CA VAL A 95 -50.92 24.92 3.09
C VAL A 95 -51.48 24.19 1.86
N PRO A 96 -51.32 24.72 0.61
CA PRO A 96 -51.72 24.01 -0.61
C PRO A 96 -50.99 22.66 -0.76
N SER A 97 -51.72 21.60 -1.10
CA SER A 97 -51.15 20.24 -1.26
C SER A 97 -50.30 20.14 -2.54
N PRO A 98 -48.97 19.95 -2.44
CA PRO A 98 -48.10 19.89 -3.61
C PRO A 98 -47.95 18.45 -4.09
N ASN A 99 -48.17 18.21 -5.38
CA ASN A 99 -47.93 16.89 -5.96
C ASN A 99 -46.41 16.66 -6.10
N VAL A 100 -45.96 15.47 -5.72
CA VAL A 100 -44.57 15.04 -5.87
C VAL A 100 -44.54 13.90 -6.89
N TYR A 101 -43.84 14.13 -7.99
CA TYR A 101 -43.70 13.20 -9.11
C TYR A 101 -42.39 12.44 -8.95
N THR A 102 -42.42 11.11 -8.97
CA THR A 102 -41.20 10.28 -9.06
C THR A 102 -40.91 9.97 -10.51
N ILE A 103 -39.74 10.41 -10.96
CA ILE A 103 -39.27 10.27 -12.34
C ILE A 103 -38.13 9.27 -12.35
N GLU A 104 -38.29 8.16 -13.04
CA GLU A 104 -37.25 7.21 -13.36
C GLU A 104 -36.55 7.59 -14.66
N PHE A 105 -35.24 7.39 -14.70
CA PHE A 105 -34.41 7.55 -15.89
C PHE A 105 -33.54 6.30 -16.04
N THR A 106 -33.41 5.80 -17.28
CA THR A 106 -32.56 4.65 -17.62
C THR A 106 -31.65 5.02 -18.78
N HIS A 107 -30.35 4.72 -18.67
CA HIS A 107 -29.33 5.06 -19.66
C HIS A 107 -28.20 4.04 -19.62
N GLY A 108 -28.06 3.22 -20.68
CA GLY A 108 -27.35 1.95 -20.57
C GLY A 108 -28.02 1.06 -19.51
N ASP A 109 -27.21 0.34 -18.73
CA ASP A 109 -27.68 -0.48 -17.60
C ASP A 109 -28.09 0.37 -16.37
N PHE A 110 -27.68 1.65 -16.34
CA PHE A 110 -27.86 2.53 -15.19
C PHE A 110 -29.30 3.07 -15.12
N THR A 111 -29.99 2.80 -14.01
CA THR A 111 -31.33 3.35 -13.72
C THR A 111 -31.33 4.12 -12.40
N TRP A 112 -31.95 5.31 -12.36
CA TRP A 112 -32.07 6.12 -11.14
C TRP A 112 -33.43 6.84 -11.06
N GLN A 113 -33.90 7.11 -9.84
CA GLN A 113 -35.20 7.72 -9.58
C GLN A 113 -35.07 9.09 -8.89
N VAL A 114 -35.97 10.01 -9.25
CA VAL A 114 -35.87 11.44 -8.96
C VAL A 114 -37.23 11.99 -8.57
N LYS A 115 -37.44 12.30 -7.28
CA LYS A 115 -38.67 13.00 -6.86
C LYS A 115 -38.57 14.52 -7.11
N ARG A 116 -39.60 15.14 -7.70
CA ARG A 116 -39.72 16.58 -8.02
C ARG A 116 -41.14 17.09 -7.79
N LYS A 117 -41.31 18.37 -7.44
CA LYS A 117 -42.62 19.06 -7.47
C LYS A 117 -42.84 19.71 -8.84
N PHE A 118 -44.08 19.94 -9.28
CA PHE A 118 -44.31 20.61 -10.57
C PHE A 118 -43.64 21.98 -10.68
N LYS A 119 -43.57 22.74 -9.57
CA LYS A 119 -42.82 24.00 -9.48
C LYS A 119 -41.36 23.88 -9.96
N ASN A 120 -40.69 22.75 -9.71
CA ASN A 120 -39.31 22.55 -10.18
C ASN A 120 -39.22 22.43 -11.70
N PHE A 121 -40.23 21.83 -12.36
CA PHE A 121 -40.32 21.81 -13.82
C PHE A 121 -40.58 23.23 -14.38
N GLN A 122 -41.37 24.05 -13.69
CA GLN A 122 -41.60 25.47 -14.06
C GLN A 122 -40.35 26.34 -13.86
N GLU A 123 -39.55 26.08 -12.83
CA GLU A 123 -38.24 26.73 -12.62
C GLU A 123 -37.25 26.32 -13.72
N PHE A 124 -37.14 25.01 -14.00
CA PHE A 124 -36.29 24.46 -15.06
C PHE A 124 -36.67 24.95 -16.47
N HIS A 125 -37.97 24.95 -16.83
CA HIS A 125 -38.45 25.43 -18.12
C HIS A 125 -38.08 26.90 -18.37
N ARG A 126 -38.16 27.75 -17.32
CA ARG A 126 -37.74 29.16 -17.39
C ARG A 126 -36.22 29.30 -17.52
N GLU A 127 -35.44 28.37 -16.96
CA GLU A 127 -33.99 28.36 -17.17
C GLU A 127 -33.63 28.00 -18.62
N LEU A 128 -34.26 26.98 -19.19
CA LEU A 128 -34.10 26.62 -20.61
C LEU A 128 -34.47 27.76 -21.56
N LEU A 129 -35.57 28.48 -21.29
CA LEU A 129 -35.96 29.67 -22.07
C LEU A 129 -34.89 30.76 -22.01
N ARG A 130 -34.33 31.04 -20.81
CA ARG A 130 -33.20 31.98 -20.65
C ARG A 130 -31.97 31.51 -21.42
N TYR A 131 -31.62 30.22 -21.35
CA TYR A 131 -30.50 29.66 -22.10
C TYR A 131 -30.70 29.81 -23.61
N LYS A 132 -31.90 29.51 -24.14
CA LYS A 132 -32.26 29.72 -25.54
C LYS A 132 -32.07 31.18 -25.98
N ALA A 133 -32.44 32.14 -25.14
CA ALA A 133 -32.19 33.56 -25.38
C ALA A 133 -30.69 33.92 -25.33
N PHE A 134 -29.96 33.48 -24.30
CA PHE A 134 -28.51 33.75 -24.16
C PHE A 134 -27.64 33.15 -25.27
N VAL A 135 -28.07 32.06 -25.93
CA VAL A 135 -27.39 31.53 -27.13
C VAL A 135 -27.62 32.45 -28.34
N ARG A 136 -28.83 33.01 -28.49
CA ARG A 136 -29.21 33.92 -29.59
C ARG A 136 -28.58 35.31 -29.47
N ILE A 137 -28.41 35.87 -28.27
CA ILE A 137 -27.83 37.22 -28.08
C ILE A 137 -26.33 37.21 -28.45
N PRO A 138 -25.87 38.09 -29.36
CA PRO A 138 -24.47 38.16 -29.79
C PRO A 138 -23.58 38.91 -28.79
N ILE A 139 -23.26 38.27 -27.66
CA ILE A 139 -22.31 38.83 -26.67
C ILE A 139 -20.87 38.47 -27.07
N PRO A 140 -19.96 39.44 -27.31
CA PRO A 140 -18.60 39.17 -27.76
C PRO A 140 -17.70 38.71 -26.61
N THR A 141 -17.79 37.43 -26.25
CA THR A 141 -16.77 36.78 -25.41
C THR A 141 -16.26 35.49 -26.05
N ARG A 142 -15.03 35.11 -25.70
CA ARG A 142 -14.37 33.89 -26.19
C ARG A 142 -15.19 32.61 -25.90
N SER A 143 -15.94 32.58 -24.78
CA SER A 143 -16.81 31.45 -24.43
C SER A 143 -18.17 31.45 -25.12
N HIS A 144 -18.72 32.62 -25.50
CA HIS A 144 -19.90 32.69 -26.37
C HIS A 144 -19.57 32.33 -27.82
N THR A 145 -18.37 32.65 -28.29
CA THR A 145 -17.91 32.34 -29.65
C THR A 145 -17.79 30.82 -29.88
N VAL A 146 -17.06 30.12 -29.01
CA VAL A 146 -16.91 28.65 -29.09
C VAL A 146 -18.25 27.92 -28.94
N ARG A 147 -19.14 28.42 -28.07
CA ARG A 147 -20.50 27.85 -27.90
C ARG A 147 -21.44 28.06 -29.10
N ARG A 148 -21.09 28.93 -30.05
CA ARG A 148 -21.84 29.10 -31.32
C ARG A 148 -21.31 28.16 -32.40
N GLN A 149 -19.99 27.96 -32.45
CA GLN A 149 -19.34 27.07 -33.42
C GLN A 149 -19.72 25.60 -33.22
N THR A 150 -20.04 25.16 -31.99
CA THR A 150 -20.43 23.77 -31.71
C THR A 150 -21.91 23.43 -31.99
N ILE A 151 -22.71 24.34 -32.56
CA ILE A 151 -24.12 24.11 -32.89
C ILE A 151 -24.27 23.92 -34.41
N LYS A 152 -24.44 22.67 -34.88
CA LYS A 152 -24.76 22.40 -36.28
C LYS A 152 -26.05 23.14 -36.68
N ARG A 153 -26.02 23.90 -37.79
CA ARG A 153 -27.16 24.67 -38.33
C ARG A 153 -28.24 23.73 -38.90
N GLY A 154 -29.02 23.07 -38.05
CA GLY A 154 -30.14 22.21 -38.50
C GLY A 154 -31.06 21.67 -37.41
N GLU A 155 -30.55 21.35 -36.22
CA GLU A 155 -31.34 20.66 -35.19
C GLU A 155 -32.51 21.50 -34.62
N ALA A 156 -33.55 20.80 -34.12
CA ALA A 156 -34.90 21.32 -33.96
C ALA A 156 -35.00 22.64 -33.16
N ARG A 157 -35.56 23.69 -33.80
CA ARG A 157 -35.62 25.06 -33.27
C ARG A 157 -36.78 25.32 -32.29
N GLN A 158 -37.82 24.47 -32.29
CA GLN A 158 -38.96 24.59 -31.38
C GLN A 158 -38.64 23.97 -30.01
N MET A 159 -39.08 24.63 -28.94
CA MET A 159 -38.84 24.17 -27.57
C MET A 159 -40.12 23.50 -27.03
N PRO A 160 -40.05 22.29 -26.44
CA PRO A 160 -41.23 21.60 -25.92
C PRO A 160 -41.99 22.44 -24.89
N SER A 161 -43.31 22.55 -25.04
CA SER A 161 -44.18 23.31 -24.13
C SER A 161 -44.38 22.57 -22.80
N LEU A 162 -44.14 23.25 -21.67
CA LEU A 162 -44.52 22.71 -20.36
C LEU A 162 -46.06 22.74 -20.20
N PRO A 163 -46.71 21.69 -19.66
CA PRO A 163 -48.17 21.65 -19.47
C PRO A 163 -48.70 22.80 -18.60
N ARG A 164 -49.67 23.58 -19.10
CA ARG A 164 -50.08 24.87 -18.49
C ARG A 164 -51.04 24.77 -17.29
N THR A 165 -51.66 23.61 -17.04
CA THR A 165 -52.66 23.42 -15.95
C THR A 165 -52.07 23.60 -14.56
N SER A 166 -52.81 24.25 -13.65
CA SER A 166 -52.43 24.50 -12.25
C SER A 166 -52.54 23.24 -11.37
N GLU A 167 -51.59 23.03 -10.43
CA GLU A 167 -51.57 21.82 -9.58
C GLU A 167 -52.84 21.65 -8.73
N ASN A 168 -53.37 22.76 -8.18
CA ASN A 168 -54.53 22.74 -7.29
C ASN A 168 -55.80 22.16 -7.94
N MET A 169 -55.91 22.21 -9.28
CA MET A 169 -57.06 21.72 -10.04
C MET A 169 -56.87 20.29 -10.57
N VAL A 170 -55.71 19.66 -10.36
CA VAL A 170 -55.47 18.28 -10.80
C VAL A 170 -56.13 17.32 -9.80
N ARG A 171 -57.25 16.72 -10.23
CA ARG A 171 -57.87 15.57 -9.59
C ARG A 171 -57.10 14.28 -9.91
N GLU A 172 -57.28 13.26 -9.09
CA GLU A 172 -56.45 12.03 -9.14
C GLU A 172 -56.69 11.21 -10.42
N GLU A 173 -57.92 11.23 -10.92
CA GLU A 173 -58.33 10.76 -12.26
C GLU A 173 -57.46 11.29 -13.41
N HIS A 174 -56.83 12.46 -13.26
CA HIS A 174 -55.97 13.07 -14.28
C HIS A 174 -54.47 12.83 -14.04
N PHE A 175 -54.06 12.16 -12.96
CA PHE A 175 -52.65 11.86 -12.69
C PHE A 175 -52.01 11.04 -13.79
N SER A 176 -52.73 10.07 -14.39
CA SER A 176 -52.16 9.25 -15.48
C SER A 176 -51.83 10.08 -16.73
N SER A 177 -52.74 10.98 -17.13
CA SER A 177 -52.49 11.93 -18.23
C SER A 177 -51.34 12.89 -17.90
N ARG A 178 -51.28 13.41 -16.67
CA ARG A 178 -50.21 14.34 -16.25
C ARG A 178 -48.83 13.68 -16.15
N ARG A 179 -48.75 12.40 -15.77
CA ARG A 179 -47.50 11.60 -15.83
C ARG A 179 -46.98 11.55 -17.28
N LYS A 180 -47.81 11.12 -18.23
CA LYS A 180 -47.45 11.03 -19.65
C LYS A 180 -47.05 12.37 -20.26
N GLN A 181 -47.78 13.44 -19.97
CA GLN A 181 -47.43 14.80 -20.42
C GLN A 181 -46.04 15.27 -19.95
N LEU A 182 -45.64 14.90 -18.73
CA LEU A 182 -44.31 15.22 -18.20
C LEU A 182 -43.23 14.29 -18.80
N GLU A 183 -43.54 13.01 -18.99
CA GLU A 183 -42.67 12.03 -19.64
C GLU A 183 -42.32 12.43 -21.09
N ASP A 184 -43.33 12.82 -21.88
CA ASP A 184 -43.17 13.33 -23.24
C ASP A 184 -42.33 14.61 -23.27
N TYR A 185 -42.57 15.54 -22.34
CA TYR A 185 -41.82 16.79 -22.22
C TYR A 185 -40.34 16.56 -21.93
N LEU A 186 -40.03 15.69 -20.95
CA LEU A 186 -38.65 15.33 -20.59
C LEU A 186 -37.94 14.55 -21.70
N THR A 187 -38.63 13.59 -22.31
CA THR A 187 -38.08 12.77 -23.41
C THR A 187 -37.73 13.63 -24.62
N LYS A 188 -38.57 14.62 -24.97
CA LYS A 188 -38.27 15.56 -26.06
C LYS A 188 -37.05 16.43 -25.75
N ILE A 189 -36.89 16.90 -24.51
CA ILE A 189 -35.72 17.70 -24.10
C ILE A 189 -34.43 16.88 -24.14
N LEU A 190 -34.44 15.64 -23.66
CA LEU A 190 -33.25 14.78 -23.61
C LEU A 190 -32.84 14.23 -24.99
N LYS A 191 -33.74 14.23 -25.97
CA LYS A 191 -33.41 13.94 -27.38
C LYS A 191 -32.66 15.09 -28.08
N MET A 192 -32.66 16.31 -27.54
CA MET A 192 -32.05 17.48 -28.19
C MET A 192 -30.65 17.78 -27.60
N PRO A 193 -29.54 17.55 -28.32
CA PRO A 193 -28.18 17.71 -27.78
C PRO A 193 -27.91 19.05 -27.11
N MET A 194 -28.38 20.15 -27.73
CA MET A 194 -28.29 21.54 -27.19
C MET A 194 -28.84 21.66 -25.77
N TYR A 195 -29.96 20.99 -25.46
CA TYR A 195 -30.60 21.06 -24.15
C TYR A 195 -30.16 19.91 -23.24
N ARG A 196 -29.97 18.68 -23.74
CA ARG A 196 -29.44 17.55 -22.96
C ARG A 196 -28.12 17.91 -22.29
N ASN A 197 -27.17 18.46 -23.06
CA ASN A 197 -25.82 18.76 -22.59
C ASN A 197 -25.71 20.10 -21.85
N TYR A 198 -26.82 20.84 -21.65
CA TYR A 198 -26.81 22.10 -20.90
C TYR A 198 -26.72 21.84 -19.39
N HIS A 199 -25.77 22.48 -18.70
CA HIS A 199 -25.49 22.24 -17.28
C HIS A 199 -26.70 22.38 -16.33
N GLY A 200 -27.66 23.28 -16.64
CA GLY A 200 -28.89 23.42 -15.87
C GLY A 200 -29.90 22.29 -16.11
N THR A 201 -29.87 21.65 -17.28
CA THR A 201 -30.63 20.40 -17.57
C THR A 201 -30.10 19.27 -16.73
N VAL A 202 -28.78 19.07 -16.77
CA VAL A 202 -28.11 18.06 -15.95
C VAL A 202 -28.39 18.31 -14.46
N SER A 203 -28.23 19.54 -13.98
CA SER A 203 -28.46 19.87 -12.57
C SER A 203 -29.94 19.89 -12.13
N SER A 204 -30.91 19.98 -13.04
CA SER A 204 -32.35 20.03 -12.72
C SER A 204 -33.04 18.68 -12.86
N LEU A 205 -32.76 17.97 -13.96
CA LEU A 205 -33.39 16.69 -14.29
C LEU A 205 -32.61 15.52 -13.69
N CYS A 206 -31.32 15.44 -13.96
CA CYS A 206 -30.48 14.38 -13.45
C CYS A 206 -30.14 14.64 -11.97
N MET A 207 -29.96 13.58 -11.20
CA MET A 207 -29.36 13.67 -9.86
C MET A 207 -27.85 13.42 -9.91
N HIS A 208 -27.30 13.34 -11.11
CA HIS A 208 -25.95 12.91 -11.44
C HIS A 208 -25.38 13.94 -12.41
N VAL A 209 -24.67 14.92 -11.84
CA VAL A 209 -23.90 15.94 -12.59
C VAL A 209 -22.44 15.49 -12.78
N SER A 210 -22.01 14.51 -11.97
CA SER A 210 -20.71 13.87 -12.10
C SER A 210 -20.80 12.62 -12.99
N ASN A 211 -19.68 12.25 -13.61
CA ASN A 211 -19.54 11.00 -14.38
C ASN A 211 -19.41 9.75 -13.47
N LEU A 212 -19.38 9.94 -12.14
CA LEU A 212 -19.04 8.92 -11.12
C LEU A 212 -20.09 7.80 -10.92
N PRO A 213 -21.36 7.94 -11.35
CA PRO A 213 -22.27 6.80 -11.41
C PRO A 213 -21.99 5.87 -12.60
N PHE A 214 -21.52 6.41 -13.73
CA PHE A 214 -21.27 5.66 -14.96
C PHE A 214 -19.91 4.92 -14.97
N ILE A 215 -19.17 4.97 -13.85
CA ILE A 215 -17.93 4.22 -13.65
C ILE A 215 -18.26 2.82 -13.12
N CYS A 216 -17.89 1.77 -13.88
CA CYS A 216 -18.30 0.38 -13.59
C CYS A 216 -17.99 -0.06 -12.15
N HIS A 217 -16.80 0.24 -11.64
CA HIS A 217 -16.37 -0.13 -10.28
C HIS A 217 -17.03 0.70 -9.15
N LEU A 218 -17.85 1.70 -9.48
CA LEU A 218 -18.60 2.57 -8.56
C LEU A 218 -20.12 2.52 -8.82
N TYR A 219 -20.61 1.48 -9.50
CA TYR A 219 -21.98 1.30 -10.00
C TYR A 219 -23.09 1.73 -9.02
N ILE A 220 -23.01 1.32 -7.75
CA ILE A 220 -24.06 1.60 -6.75
C ILE A 220 -23.97 3.05 -6.26
N CYS A 221 -24.91 3.89 -6.68
CA CYS A 221 -25.10 5.25 -6.16
C CYS A 221 -26.53 5.42 -5.63
N PHE A 222 -26.70 5.90 -4.40
CA PHE A 222 -28.04 6.26 -3.92
C PHE A 222 -28.52 7.55 -4.57
N ARG A 223 -27.66 8.57 -4.46
CA ARG A 223 -28.06 9.97 -4.62
C ARG A 223 -26.81 10.85 -4.65
N GLU A 224 -26.82 11.83 -5.55
CA GLU A 224 -25.94 12.99 -5.43
C GLU A 224 -26.77 14.29 -5.33
N GLY A 225 -26.14 15.38 -4.93
CA GLY A 225 -26.78 16.70 -4.94
C GLY A 225 -26.07 17.79 -4.14
N MET A 226 -26.56 19.02 -4.32
CA MET A 226 -26.05 20.21 -3.62
C MET A 226 -26.49 20.25 -2.16
N ILE A 227 -25.53 20.43 -1.25
CA ILE A 227 -25.77 20.63 0.18
C ILE A 227 -24.83 21.69 0.78
N MET A 228 -25.23 22.28 1.90
CA MET A 228 -24.40 23.23 2.66
C MET A 228 -23.59 22.47 3.71
N LYS A 229 -22.26 22.57 3.67
CA LYS A 229 -21.32 21.83 4.52
C LYS A 229 -20.54 22.77 5.45
N ARG A 230 -20.52 22.46 6.76
CA ARG A 230 -19.84 23.23 7.83
C ARG A 230 -18.32 22.96 7.85
N SER A 231 -17.48 23.95 8.14
CA SER A 231 -16.03 23.73 8.36
C SER A 231 -15.76 22.88 9.62
N GLY A 232 -14.52 22.41 9.79
CA GLY A 232 -14.11 21.60 10.94
C GLY A 232 -14.65 20.16 10.94
N GLY A 233 -14.77 19.59 12.14
CA GLY A 233 -15.35 18.27 12.39
C GLY A 233 -14.41 17.06 12.21
N HIS A 234 -13.15 17.25 11.83
CA HIS A 234 -12.15 16.19 11.91
C HIS A 234 -11.73 15.98 13.37
N ARG A 235 -11.45 14.74 13.78
CA ARG A 235 -10.54 14.50 14.91
C ARG A 235 -9.12 14.85 14.43
N ILE A 236 -8.38 15.63 15.21
CA ILE A 236 -6.97 15.96 14.94
C ILE A 236 -6.21 15.81 16.25
N PRO A 237 -5.33 14.80 16.39
CA PRO A 237 -4.48 14.62 17.56
C PRO A 237 -3.75 15.93 17.92
N GLY A 238 -3.78 16.31 19.20
CA GLY A 238 -3.11 17.51 19.71
C GLY A 238 -3.72 18.86 19.34
N LEU A 239 -4.75 18.96 18.48
CA LEU A 239 -5.26 20.25 17.98
C LEU A 239 -6.76 20.51 18.28
N ASN A 240 -7.18 20.24 19.52
CA ASN A 240 -8.55 20.53 19.98
C ASN A 240 -8.83 22.05 20.15
N CYS A 241 -7.79 22.87 20.23
CA CYS A 241 -7.85 24.25 20.74
C CYS A 241 -8.62 25.26 19.86
N CYS A 242 -8.74 25.02 18.55
CA CYS A 242 -9.27 26.02 17.60
C CYS A 242 -10.68 25.68 17.05
N GLY A 243 -11.44 24.82 17.75
CA GLY A 243 -12.74 24.31 17.28
C GLY A 243 -13.99 24.76 18.07
N GLN A 244 -13.84 25.26 19.29
CA GLN A 244 -14.99 25.44 20.21
C GLN A 244 -15.74 26.79 20.02
N GLY A 245 -15.12 27.80 19.41
CA GLY A 245 -15.76 29.09 19.13
C GLY A 245 -16.72 29.05 17.93
N ARG A 246 -18.00 29.40 18.14
CA ARG A 246 -19.03 29.46 17.07
C ARG A 246 -18.65 30.37 15.89
N ALA A 247 -17.85 31.42 16.13
CA ALA A 247 -17.37 32.36 15.12
C ALA A 247 -16.46 31.74 14.03
N CYS A 248 -15.80 30.60 14.30
CA CYS A 248 -14.83 30.00 13.38
C CYS A 248 -15.46 29.12 12.28
N TYR A 249 -16.78 28.91 12.30
CA TYR A 249 -17.47 27.98 11.40
C TYR A 249 -17.93 28.62 10.08
N ARG A 250 -17.24 28.29 8.99
CA ARG A 250 -17.59 28.71 7.62
C ARG A 250 -18.50 27.67 6.97
N TRP A 251 -19.60 28.12 6.37
CA TRP A 251 -20.50 27.29 5.56
C TRP A 251 -20.09 27.33 4.09
N SER A 252 -20.14 26.18 3.41
CA SER A 252 -19.71 26.05 2.02
C SER A 252 -20.69 25.20 1.21
N LYS A 253 -21.00 25.62 -0.03
CA LYS A 253 -21.75 24.79 -0.98
C LYS A 253 -20.86 23.65 -1.47
N ARG A 254 -21.36 22.41 -1.45
CA ARG A 254 -20.66 21.21 -1.94
C ARG A 254 -21.64 20.29 -2.65
N TRP A 255 -21.14 19.54 -3.62
CA TRP A 255 -21.86 18.40 -4.21
C TRP A 255 -21.55 17.17 -3.37
N LEU A 256 -22.55 16.58 -2.72
CA LEU A 256 -22.43 15.35 -1.93
C LEU A 256 -22.77 14.15 -2.82
N VAL A 257 -22.00 13.07 -2.68
CA VAL A 257 -22.20 11.77 -3.36
C VAL A 257 -22.28 10.67 -2.30
N VAL A 258 -23.24 9.77 -2.43
CA VAL A 258 -23.48 8.66 -1.48
C VAL A 258 -23.35 7.32 -2.22
N LYS A 259 -22.29 6.58 -1.90
CA LYS A 259 -22.00 5.22 -2.38
C LYS A 259 -22.22 4.21 -1.26
N ASP A 260 -22.14 2.92 -1.58
CA ASP A 260 -22.37 1.77 -0.69
C ASP A 260 -21.46 1.74 0.55
N SER A 261 -20.20 2.12 0.37
CA SER A 261 -19.08 1.93 1.30
C SER A 261 -18.49 3.26 1.79
N PHE A 262 -18.89 4.39 1.19
CA PHE A 262 -18.42 5.72 1.55
C PHE A 262 -19.37 6.84 1.06
N LEU A 263 -19.22 8.02 1.68
CA LEU A 263 -19.76 9.28 1.19
C LEU A 263 -18.58 10.17 0.78
N MET A 264 -18.72 10.97 -0.27
CA MET A 264 -17.70 11.98 -0.63
C MET A 264 -18.34 13.31 -0.98
N TYR A 265 -17.56 14.39 -0.92
CA TYR A 265 -18.02 15.69 -1.41
C TYR A 265 -17.02 16.41 -2.30
N MET A 266 -17.53 17.01 -3.37
CA MET A 266 -16.78 17.63 -4.46
C MET A 266 -16.92 19.16 -4.45
N LYS A 267 -15.93 19.83 -5.05
CA LYS A 267 -16.00 21.24 -5.46
C LYS A 267 -16.85 21.38 -6.71
N THR A 268 -17.80 22.30 -6.71
CA THR A 268 -18.65 22.58 -7.89
C THR A 268 -17.94 23.40 -8.97
N ASP A 269 -16.92 24.15 -8.55
CA ASP A 269 -16.08 25.03 -9.35
C ASP A 269 -15.07 24.27 -10.20
N SER A 270 -14.50 23.17 -9.68
CA SER A 270 -13.38 22.43 -10.31
C SER A 270 -13.60 20.91 -10.39
N GLY A 271 -14.79 20.40 -10.02
CA GLY A 271 -15.11 18.97 -9.99
C GLY A 271 -14.38 18.17 -8.89
N ALA A 272 -13.25 18.67 -8.39
CA ALA A 272 -12.33 17.93 -7.55
C ALA A 272 -12.96 17.40 -6.25
N ILE A 273 -12.76 16.11 -6.01
CA ILE A 273 -13.07 15.42 -4.76
C ILE A 273 -12.31 16.14 -3.63
N SER A 274 -13.06 16.61 -2.63
CA SER A 274 -12.54 17.46 -1.54
C SER A 274 -12.45 16.75 -0.20
N PHE A 275 -13.14 15.61 -0.05
CA PHE A 275 -13.05 14.71 1.10
C PHE A 275 -13.80 13.40 0.82
N VAL A 276 -13.39 12.33 1.50
CA VAL A 276 -14.03 10.99 1.48
C VAL A 276 -14.25 10.55 2.93
N LEU A 277 -15.47 10.14 3.26
CA LEU A 277 -15.92 9.63 4.55
C LEU A 277 -16.29 8.15 4.37
N LEU A 278 -15.44 7.24 4.84
CA LEU A 278 -15.74 5.80 4.79
C LEU A 278 -16.87 5.44 5.76
N VAL A 279 -17.69 4.46 5.40
CA VAL A 279 -18.62 3.81 6.33
C VAL A 279 -17.83 2.89 7.27
N ASP A 280 -18.18 2.91 8.56
CA ASP A 280 -17.60 2.09 9.62
C ASP A 280 -18.63 1.81 10.73
N LYS A 281 -18.24 1.03 11.75
CA LYS A 281 -19.12 0.60 12.86
C LYS A 281 -19.69 1.72 13.75
N GLU A 282 -19.13 2.93 13.70
CA GLU A 282 -19.67 4.11 14.39
C GLU A 282 -20.50 5.00 13.45
N PHE A 283 -20.69 4.59 12.19
CA PHE A 283 -21.43 5.36 11.20
C PHE A 283 -22.89 5.57 11.63
N SER A 284 -23.23 6.81 11.97
CA SER A 284 -24.52 7.15 12.55
C SER A 284 -25.00 8.52 12.07
N ILE A 285 -26.33 8.63 11.91
CA ILE A 285 -26.97 9.81 11.33
C ILE A 285 -27.92 10.45 12.35
N LYS A 286 -27.82 11.77 12.50
CA LYS A 286 -28.58 12.55 13.47
C LYS A 286 -29.17 13.80 12.83
N ILE A 287 -30.40 14.15 13.19
CA ILE A 287 -31.17 15.23 12.55
C ILE A 287 -31.63 16.26 13.59
N GLY A 288 -31.57 17.54 13.21
CA GLY A 288 -32.24 18.63 13.94
C GLY A 288 -31.34 19.48 14.85
N LYS A 289 -31.97 20.48 15.49
CA LYS A 289 -31.30 21.60 16.15
C LYS A 289 -30.38 21.20 17.32
N LYS A 290 -30.78 20.21 18.12
CA LYS A 290 -30.01 19.72 19.29
C LYS A 290 -28.65 19.12 18.88
N GLU A 291 -28.65 18.28 17.85
CA GLU A 291 -27.46 17.49 17.46
C GLU A 291 -26.50 18.22 16.52
N THR A 292 -26.98 19.28 15.83
CA THR A 292 -26.27 19.95 14.73
C THR A 292 -26.00 21.44 14.94
N GLU A 293 -26.57 22.03 16.00
CA GLU A 293 -26.69 23.48 16.24
C GLU A 293 -27.45 24.25 15.13
N THR A 294 -28.15 23.56 14.22
CA THR A 294 -28.89 24.20 13.12
C THR A 294 -30.31 23.65 12.99
N GLU A 295 -31.27 24.55 12.78
CA GLU A 295 -32.71 24.28 12.72
C GLU A 295 -33.08 23.06 11.87
N TYR A 296 -32.48 22.98 10.66
CA TYR A 296 -32.66 21.88 9.70
C TYR A 296 -31.33 21.19 9.37
N GLY A 297 -30.54 20.90 10.40
CA GLY A 297 -29.25 20.20 10.24
C GLY A 297 -29.38 18.70 10.08
N LEU A 298 -28.36 18.14 9.42
CA LEU A 298 -28.05 16.72 9.33
C LEU A 298 -26.59 16.55 9.78
N ARG A 299 -26.35 15.62 10.70
CA ARG A 299 -25.02 15.27 11.23
C ARG A 299 -24.76 13.81 10.91
N ILE A 300 -23.58 13.53 10.38
CA ILE A 300 -23.10 12.18 10.08
C ILE A 300 -21.80 11.98 10.85
N ASP A 301 -21.79 11.09 11.83
CA ASP A 301 -20.62 10.72 12.61
C ASP A 301 -20.02 9.40 12.08
N ASN A 302 -18.71 9.20 12.23
CA ASN A 302 -18.01 7.92 12.05
C ASN A 302 -16.78 7.85 13.00
N LEU A 303 -15.95 6.79 12.91
CA LEU A 303 -14.75 6.63 13.75
C LEU A 303 -13.78 7.84 13.65
N SER A 304 -13.71 8.52 12.51
CA SER A 304 -12.73 9.58 12.22
C SER A 304 -13.25 11.02 12.30
N ARG A 305 -14.57 11.22 12.14
CA ARG A 305 -15.13 12.53 11.81
C ARG A 305 -16.57 12.70 12.30
N SER A 306 -16.91 13.95 12.63
CA SER A 306 -18.28 14.46 12.55
C SER A 306 -18.45 15.37 11.33
N LEU A 307 -19.44 15.11 10.49
CA LEU A 307 -19.78 15.89 9.30
C LEU A 307 -21.15 16.55 9.50
N ILE A 308 -21.16 17.87 9.69
CA ILE A 308 -22.39 18.65 9.83
C ILE A 308 -22.76 19.35 8.52
N LEU A 309 -24.00 19.13 8.11
CA LEU A 309 -24.62 19.56 6.87
C LEU A 309 -25.92 20.33 7.19
N LYS A 310 -26.26 21.36 6.41
CA LYS A 310 -27.47 22.17 6.57
C LYS A 310 -28.41 21.96 5.38
N CYS A 311 -29.67 21.63 5.69
CA CYS A 311 -30.74 21.49 4.72
C CYS A 311 -31.68 22.71 4.74
N ASN A 312 -32.59 22.78 3.75
CA ASN A 312 -33.53 23.90 3.58
C ASN A 312 -34.85 23.74 4.36
N SER A 313 -35.13 22.55 4.90
CA SER A 313 -36.30 22.25 5.72
C SER A 313 -36.13 20.91 6.45
N TYR A 314 -36.93 20.67 7.49
CA TYR A 314 -36.90 19.40 8.24
C TYR A 314 -37.20 18.19 7.35
N ARG A 315 -38.15 18.32 6.41
CA ARG A 315 -38.45 17.26 5.42
C ARG A 315 -37.26 16.98 4.50
N HIS A 316 -36.47 17.99 4.12
CA HIS A 316 -35.25 17.79 3.33
C HIS A 316 -34.15 17.12 4.17
N ALA A 317 -34.03 17.45 5.46
CA ALA A 317 -33.10 16.79 6.38
C ALA A 317 -33.45 15.31 6.62
N ARG A 318 -34.73 14.98 6.87
CA ARG A 318 -35.19 13.57 6.97
C ARG A 318 -34.97 12.79 5.68
N TRP A 319 -35.28 13.37 4.52
CA TRP A 319 -35.16 12.69 3.23
C TRP A 319 -33.70 12.42 2.82
N TRP A 320 -32.74 13.21 3.28
CA TRP A 320 -31.32 12.83 3.20
C TRP A 320 -30.95 11.81 4.27
N GLY A 321 -31.27 12.06 5.54
CA GLY A 321 -30.81 11.21 6.64
C GLY A 321 -31.30 9.77 6.54
N GLN A 322 -32.62 9.57 6.47
CA GLN A 322 -33.22 8.25 6.32
C GLN A 322 -32.81 7.58 5.01
N GLY A 323 -32.78 8.32 3.89
CA GLY A 323 -32.40 7.75 2.60
C GLY A 323 -30.95 7.26 2.56
N ILE A 324 -30.02 7.96 3.21
CA ILE A 324 -28.63 7.49 3.37
C ILE A 324 -28.60 6.27 4.30
N GLU A 325 -29.32 6.32 5.42
CA GLU A 325 -29.37 5.25 6.42
C GLU A 325 -29.94 3.94 5.85
N GLU A 326 -31.13 3.97 5.25
CA GLU A 326 -31.78 2.84 4.57
C GLU A 326 -30.90 2.24 3.47
N PHE A 327 -30.23 3.09 2.67
CA PHE A 327 -29.35 2.65 1.59
C PHE A 327 -28.05 2.01 2.08
N ILE A 328 -27.43 2.54 3.14
CA ILE A 328 -26.19 1.96 3.69
C ILE A 328 -26.50 0.72 4.52
N GLN A 329 -27.64 0.65 5.23
CA GLN A 329 -28.13 -0.58 5.85
C GLN A 329 -28.40 -1.69 4.81
N LYS A 330 -28.88 -1.33 3.61
CA LYS A 330 -29.10 -2.29 2.51
C LYS A 330 -27.81 -2.76 1.83
N ASN A 331 -26.92 -1.84 1.45
CA ASN A 331 -25.78 -2.15 0.57
C ASN A 331 -24.42 -2.18 1.29
N GLY A 332 -24.29 -1.45 2.40
CA GLY A 332 -23.06 -1.29 3.19
C GLY A 332 -23.05 -2.03 4.53
N LYS A 333 -23.99 -2.96 4.76
CA LYS A 333 -24.18 -3.68 6.04
C LYS A 333 -22.87 -4.24 6.62
N ASN A 334 -22.02 -4.81 5.77
CA ASN A 334 -20.73 -5.41 6.16
C ASN A 334 -19.72 -4.40 6.75
N PHE A 335 -19.95 -3.09 6.62
CA PHE A 335 -19.10 -2.05 7.23
C PHE A 335 -19.66 -1.50 8.54
N LEU A 336 -20.93 -1.74 8.84
CA LEU A 336 -21.64 -1.28 10.04
C LEU A 336 -21.50 -2.26 11.22
N THR A 337 -21.35 -3.56 10.94
CA THR A 337 -21.33 -4.62 11.96
C THR A 337 -19.98 -4.76 12.66
N HIS A 338 -20.00 -5.23 13.90
CA HIS A 338 -18.81 -5.77 14.55
C HIS A 338 -18.46 -7.13 13.93
N HIS A 339 -17.18 -7.35 13.64
CA HIS A 339 -16.68 -8.62 13.10
C HIS A 339 -15.86 -9.40 14.13
N ARG A 340 -15.57 -10.66 13.81
CA ARG A 340 -14.69 -11.54 14.59
C ARG A 340 -13.34 -10.85 14.89
N PHE A 341 -12.83 -11.05 16.10
CA PHE A 341 -11.63 -10.40 16.66
C PHE A 341 -11.69 -8.86 16.76
N GLY A 342 -12.86 -8.24 16.51
CA GLY A 342 -13.04 -6.79 16.54
C GLY A 342 -12.59 -6.05 15.28
N SER A 343 -12.17 -6.77 14.24
CA SER A 343 -11.64 -6.22 12.98
C SER A 343 -12.63 -5.29 12.25
N TYR A 344 -12.09 -4.31 11.54
CA TYR A 344 -12.78 -3.49 10.53
C TYR A 344 -13.28 -4.25 9.29
N ALA A 345 -12.87 -5.51 9.11
CA ALA A 345 -13.14 -6.36 7.96
C ALA A 345 -13.85 -7.67 8.33
N ALA A 346 -14.75 -8.10 7.44
CA ALA A 346 -15.51 -9.34 7.55
C ALA A 346 -14.65 -10.56 7.20
N ILE A 347 -15.14 -11.76 7.52
CA ILE A 347 -14.65 -13.00 6.91
C ILE A 347 -15.09 -13.02 5.44
N GLN A 348 -14.14 -13.24 4.54
CA GLN A 348 -14.35 -13.37 3.10
C GLN A 348 -14.22 -14.83 2.71
N GLU A 349 -15.36 -15.49 2.57
CA GLU A 349 -15.46 -16.91 2.24
C GLU A 349 -14.98 -17.20 0.81
N ASN A 350 -14.42 -18.39 0.59
CA ASN A 350 -13.96 -18.88 -0.73
C ASN A 350 -13.05 -17.87 -1.47
N THR A 351 -12.06 -17.33 -0.75
CA THR A 351 -11.07 -16.38 -1.28
C THR A 351 -9.84 -17.14 -1.77
N LEU A 352 -9.37 -16.83 -2.99
CA LEU A 352 -8.09 -17.32 -3.49
C LEU A 352 -6.92 -16.69 -2.70
N ALA A 353 -6.11 -17.53 -2.08
CA ALA A 353 -4.92 -17.15 -1.32
C ALA A 353 -3.70 -18.02 -1.68
N LYS A 354 -2.50 -17.44 -1.63
CA LYS A 354 -1.21 -18.14 -1.74
C LYS A 354 -0.25 -17.61 -0.67
N TRP A 355 0.55 -18.51 -0.10
CA TRP A 355 1.64 -18.19 0.82
C TRP A 355 2.99 -18.16 0.08
N TYR A 356 3.98 -17.50 0.67
CA TYR A 356 5.37 -17.52 0.22
C TYR A 356 6.28 -17.78 1.42
N VAL A 357 7.16 -18.77 1.28
CA VAL A 357 8.36 -18.91 2.12
C VAL A 357 9.51 -18.31 1.34
N ASN A 358 10.25 -17.40 1.97
CA ASN A 358 11.31 -16.59 1.37
C ASN A 358 10.85 -15.65 0.23
N ALA A 359 11.68 -14.65 -0.07
CA ALA A 359 11.29 -13.52 -0.91
C ALA A 359 11.38 -13.78 -2.42
N LYS A 360 12.06 -14.84 -2.89
CA LYS A 360 12.21 -15.13 -4.33
C LYS A 360 10.89 -15.25 -5.09
N GLY A 361 10.00 -16.12 -4.63
CA GLY A 361 8.66 -16.27 -5.26
C GLY A 361 7.77 -15.05 -5.03
N TYR A 362 7.88 -14.43 -3.85
CA TYR A 362 7.13 -13.22 -3.49
C TYR A 362 7.44 -12.04 -4.41
N PHE A 363 8.72 -11.67 -4.59
CA PHE A 363 9.12 -10.57 -5.48
C PHE A 363 8.81 -10.88 -6.95
N GLU A 364 8.90 -12.14 -7.38
CA GLU A 364 8.50 -12.55 -8.73
C GLU A 364 7.00 -12.33 -8.96
N ASP A 365 6.11 -12.86 -8.10
CA ASP A 365 4.67 -12.72 -8.28
C ASP A 365 4.18 -11.28 -8.04
N VAL A 366 4.84 -10.50 -7.18
CA VAL A 366 4.64 -9.04 -7.08
C VAL A 366 5.01 -8.34 -8.39
N ALA A 367 6.13 -8.68 -9.01
CA ALA A 367 6.55 -8.06 -10.27
C ALA A 367 5.66 -8.45 -11.46
N ASN A 368 5.17 -9.69 -11.48
CA ASN A 368 4.16 -10.16 -12.44
C ASN A 368 2.86 -9.34 -12.27
N ALA A 369 2.35 -9.22 -11.05
CA ALA A 369 1.13 -8.46 -10.76
C ALA A 369 1.27 -6.96 -11.05
N MET A 370 2.43 -6.36 -10.76
CA MET A 370 2.73 -4.97 -11.16
C MET A 370 2.79 -4.80 -12.68
N GLU A 371 3.31 -5.77 -13.43
CA GLU A 371 3.31 -5.71 -14.91
C GLU A 371 1.88 -5.73 -15.47
N GLU A 372 0.96 -6.47 -14.85
CA GLU A 372 -0.43 -6.52 -15.31
C GLU A 372 -1.33 -5.37 -14.85
N ALA A 373 -0.95 -4.58 -13.84
CA ALA A 373 -1.74 -3.43 -13.34
C ALA A 373 -2.25 -2.49 -14.46
N LYS A 374 -3.53 -2.10 -14.45
CA LYS A 374 -4.15 -1.24 -15.47
C LYS A 374 -4.62 0.12 -14.95
N GLU A 375 -4.86 0.27 -13.65
CA GLU A 375 -5.46 1.48 -13.07
C GLU A 375 -4.66 2.02 -11.87
N GLU A 376 -4.34 1.18 -10.89
CA GLU A 376 -3.78 1.59 -9.60
C GLU A 376 -2.75 0.60 -9.02
N ILE A 377 -1.68 1.15 -8.43
CA ILE A 377 -0.75 0.41 -7.57
C ILE A 377 -0.65 1.15 -6.24
N PHE A 378 -0.99 0.50 -5.13
CA PHE A 378 -0.78 1.01 -3.77
C PHE A 378 0.39 0.25 -3.13
N ILE A 379 1.26 0.96 -2.42
CA ILE A 379 2.41 0.37 -1.71
C ILE A 379 2.52 0.98 -0.29
N THR A 380 2.66 0.14 0.73
CA THR A 380 3.19 0.53 2.04
C THR A 380 4.44 -0.28 2.35
N ASP A 381 5.46 0.39 2.86
CA ASP A 381 6.66 -0.25 3.42
C ASP A 381 7.10 0.52 4.66
N TRP A 382 7.73 -0.19 5.59
CA TRP A 382 8.54 0.46 6.63
C TRP A 382 9.78 1.10 5.99
N TRP A 383 10.36 0.42 4.98
CA TRP A 383 11.43 0.96 4.16
C TRP A 383 11.31 0.44 2.71
N LEU A 384 11.43 1.34 1.73
CA LEU A 384 11.41 0.99 0.31
C LEU A 384 12.74 1.41 -0.34
N SER A 385 13.40 0.49 -1.02
CA SER A 385 14.65 0.69 -1.76
C SER A 385 14.37 0.68 -3.27
N PRO A 386 14.33 1.85 -3.97
CA PRO A 386 13.80 1.92 -5.34
C PRO A 386 14.55 1.07 -6.38
N GLU A 387 15.83 0.77 -6.16
CA GLU A 387 16.71 0.17 -7.16
C GLU A 387 16.87 -1.36 -7.01
N ILE A 388 16.07 -2.03 -6.16
CA ILE A 388 16.12 -3.49 -6.02
C ILE A 388 15.65 -4.24 -7.28
N PHE A 389 16.23 -5.42 -7.50
CA PHE A 389 15.80 -6.36 -8.52
C PHE A 389 14.81 -7.38 -7.96
N MET A 390 13.62 -7.41 -8.56
CA MET A 390 12.49 -8.28 -8.18
C MET A 390 12.62 -9.71 -8.71
N LYS A 391 13.30 -9.90 -9.85
CA LYS A 391 13.62 -11.22 -10.42
C LYS A 391 15.12 -11.36 -10.58
N ARG A 392 15.65 -12.56 -10.30
CA ARG A 392 17.10 -12.85 -10.26
C ARG A 392 17.40 -14.28 -10.74
N PRO A 393 18.56 -14.54 -11.37
CA PRO A 393 19.63 -13.57 -11.69
C PRO A 393 19.21 -12.54 -12.74
N VAL A 394 19.97 -11.44 -12.85
CA VAL A 394 19.59 -10.25 -13.64
C VAL A 394 19.86 -10.47 -15.14
N VAL A 395 18.92 -11.14 -15.83
CA VAL A 395 19.06 -11.53 -17.25
C VAL A 395 18.51 -10.49 -18.24
N GLU A 396 17.35 -9.88 -17.97
CA GLU A 396 16.71 -8.87 -18.83
C GLU A 396 17.15 -7.42 -18.48
N GLY A 397 18.38 -7.27 -18.00
CA GLY A 397 18.91 -5.98 -17.53
C GLY A 397 18.00 -5.32 -16.49
N ASN A 398 17.72 -4.03 -16.66
CA ASN A 398 16.88 -3.27 -15.71
C ASN A 398 15.36 -3.57 -15.78
N ARG A 399 14.89 -4.54 -16.60
CA ARG A 399 13.45 -4.82 -16.76
C ARG A 399 12.73 -5.16 -15.45
N TRP A 400 13.38 -5.89 -14.55
CA TRP A 400 12.77 -6.31 -13.28
C TRP A 400 13.26 -5.49 -12.07
N ARG A 401 13.81 -4.29 -12.31
CA ARG A 401 14.16 -3.34 -11.24
C ARG A 401 12.94 -2.53 -10.82
N LEU A 402 12.71 -2.36 -9.51
CA LEU A 402 11.45 -1.81 -8.97
C LEU A 402 11.11 -0.42 -9.55
N ASP A 403 12.04 0.54 -9.51
CA ASP A 403 11.87 1.86 -10.13
C ASP A 403 11.49 1.80 -11.61
N CYS A 404 12.06 0.86 -12.37
CA CYS A 404 11.82 0.67 -13.80
C CYS A 404 10.45 0.03 -14.08
N ILE A 405 9.95 -0.84 -13.19
CA ILE A 405 8.57 -1.34 -13.19
C ILE A 405 7.62 -0.16 -12.94
N LEU A 406 7.77 0.54 -11.82
CA LEU A 406 6.87 1.64 -11.44
C LEU A 406 6.88 2.76 -12.48
N LYS A 407 8.04 3.09 -13.08
CA LYS A 407 8.15 4.08 -14.16
C LYS A 407 7.35 3.68 -15.41
N ARG A 408 7.52 2.46 -15.95
CA ARG A 408 6.82 2.04 -17.18
C ARG A 408 5.31 1.93 -16.98
N LYS A 409 4.87 1.44 -15.82
CA LYS A 409 3.44 1.38 -15.46
C LYS A 409 2.85 2.78 -15.30
N ALA A 410 3.58 3.69 -14.66
CA ALA A 410 3.18 5.09 -14.55
C ALA A 410 3.08 5.79 -15.93
N GLN A 411 3.96 5.47 -16.88
CA GLN A 411 3.89 5.95 -18.28
C GLN A 411 2.69 5.38 -19.04
N GLN A 412 2.29 4.14 -18.78
CA GLN A 412 1.06 3.51 -19.30
C GLN A 412 -0.24 4.10 -18.69
N GLY A 413 -0.15 5.09 -17.81
CA GLY A 413 -1.29 5.79 -17.21
C GLY A 413 -1.70 5.31 -15.82
N VAL A 414 -1.12 4.20 -15.32
CA VAL A 414 -1.38 3.67 -13.97
C VAL A 414 -1.01 4.72 -12.91
N ARG A 415 -1.88 4.94 -11.94
CA ARG A 415 -1.60 5.83 -10.79
C ARG A 415 -0.92 5.03 -9.68
N ILE A 416 0.19 5.54 -9.14
CA ILE A 416 1.01 4.81 -8.17
C ILE A 416 1.10 5.62 -6.88
N PHE A 417 0.65 5.03 -5.78
CA PHE A 417 0.51 5.69 -4.49
C PHE A 417 1.34 4.92 -3.44
N VAL A 418 2.31 5.61 -2.84
CA VAL A 418 3.24 4.98 -1.88
C VAL A 418 3.15 5.71 -0.54
N MET A 419 3.04 4.95 0.55
CA MET A 419 3.14 5.47 1.92
C MET A 419 4.33 4.83 2.62
N LEU A 420 5.38 5.63 2.84
CA LEU A 420 6.55 5.22 3.62
C LEU A 420 6.39 5.66 5.08
N TYR A 421 6.96 4.88 5.98
CA TYR A 421 7.33 5.39 7.30
C TYR A 421 8.25 6.62 7.16
N LYS A 422 8.13 7.56 8.10
CA LYS A 422 9.10 8.62 8.32
C LYS A 422 9.90 8.29 9.57
N GLU A 423 11.18 8.02 9.37
CA GLU A 423 12.17 7.81 10.39
C GLU A 423 12.53 9.07 11.18
N VAL A 424 13.08 8.84 12.37
CA VAL A 424 13.94 9.82 13.05
C VAL A 424 15.33 9.72 12.42
N GLU A 425 15.68 10.70 11.59
CA GLU A 425 16.90 10.72 10.74
C GLU A 425 18.23 10.65 11.53
N LEU A 426 18.20 10.76 12.87
CA LEU A 426 19.34 10.59 13.79
C LEU A 426 19.44 9.19 14.41
N ALA A 427 18.45 8.31 14.21
CA ALA A 427 18.33 7.02 14.88
C ALA A 427 18.12 5.81 13.92
N LEU A 428 17.78 6.05 12.66
CA LEU A 428 17.57 4.99 11.66
C LEU A 428 18.09 5.44 10.28
N GLY A 429 18.90 4.60 9.62
CA GLY A 429 19.58 4.93 8.36
C GLY A 429 18.74 4.83 7.07
N ILE A 430 17.44 4.51 7.16
CA ILE A 430 16.61 4.09 6.01
C ILE A 430 16.43 5.14 4.90
N ASN A 431 16.64 6.43 5.19
CA ASN A 431 16.62 7.55 4.25
C ASN A 431 15.38 7.58 3.34
N SER A 432 14.19 7.57 3.93
CA SER A 432 12.94 7.54 3.17
C SER A 432 12.69 8.81 2.34
N GLU A 433 13.37 9.93 2.62
CA GLU A 433 13.37 11.11 1.76
C GLU A 433 14.16 10.90 0.45
N TYR A 434 15.22 10.06 0.44
CA TYR A 434 15.85 9.61 -0.79
C TYR A 434 14.87 8.79 -1.62
N SER A 435 14.29 7.72 -1.06
CA SER A 435 13.36 6.84 -1.77
C SER A 435 12.15 7.61 -2.33
N LYS A 436 11.59 8.52 -1.53
CA LYS A 436 10.57 9.47 -1.97
C LYS A 436 11.00 10.31 -3.18
N ARG A 437 12.18 10.94 -3.09
CA ARG A 437 12.71 11.86 -4.10
C ARG A 437 13.00 11.13 -5.41
N THR A 438 13.56 9.93 -5.34
CA THR A 438 13.81 9.06 -6.48
C THR A 438 12.49 8.66 -7.14
N LEU A 439 11.55 8.05 -6.40
CA LEU A 439 10.25 7.62 -6.93
C LEU A 439 9.44 8.77 -7.54
N MET A 440 9.36 9.93 -6.88
CA MET A 440 8.63 11.09 -7.39
C MET A 440 9.27 11.77 -8.62
N ARG A 441 10.55 11.49 -8.91
CA ARG A 441 11.23 11.95 -10.14
C ARG A 441 10.96 11.07 -11.36
N LEU A 442 10.51 9.82 -11.18
CA LEU A 442 10.32 8.87 -12.28
C LEU A 442 9.19 9.27 -13.25
N HIS A 443 8.02 9.65 -12.70
CA HIS A 443 6.84 10.03 -13.49
C HIS A 443 5.80 10.80 -12.64
N PRO A 444 5.09 11.80 -13.18
CA PRO A 444 4.05 12.55 -12.44
C PRO A 444 2.83 11.72 -12.00
N ASN A 445 2.65 10.47 -12.45
CA ASN A 445 1.61 9.58 -11.90
C ASN A 445 2.02 8.90 -10.58
N ILE A 446 3.28 9.01 -10.15
CA ILE A 446 3.75 8.49 -8.85
C ILE A 446 3.59 9.57 -7.78
N LYS A 447 3.05 9.19 -6.61
CA LYS A 447 2.84 10.07 -5.46
C LYS A 447 3.25 9.36 -4.17
N VAL A 448 4.19 9.95 -3.45
CA VAL A 448 4.76 9.36 -2.23
C VAL A 448 4.47 10.26 -1.02
N MET A 449 3.85 9.70 0.01
CA MET A 449 3.72 10.30 1.33
C MET A 449 4.72 9.67 2.32
N ARG A 450 5.09 10.46 3.33
CA ARG A 450 5.86 10.01 4.51
C ARG A 450 5.08 10.37 5.78
N HIS A 451 4.97 9.47 6.74
CA HIS A 451 4.26 9.67 8.02
C HIS A 451 4.94 8.84 9.15
N PRO A 452 5.04 9.30 10.41
CA PRO A 452 4.54 10.55 11.01
C PRO A 452 5.31 11.81 10.58
N ASP A 453 5.10 12.96 11.23
CA ASP A 453 6.12 14.03 11.28
C ASP A 453 6.52 14.21 12.74
N HIS A 454 7.81 14.06 13.03
CA HIS A 454 8.38 14.44 14.32
C HIS A 454 8.61 15.96 14.33
N VAL A 455 8.28 16.60 15.45
CA VAL A 455 8.57 18.02 15.73
C VAL A 455 9.45 18.12 16.96
N SER A 456 10.18 19.21 17.16
CA SER A 456 11.13 19.37 18.27
C SER A 456 10.49 19.24 19.67
N SER A 457 9.19 19.45 19.80
CA SER A 457 8.42 19.27 21.04
C SER A 457 7.75 17.89 21.17
N SER A 458 7.78 17.03 20.14
CA SER A 458 7.04 15.76 20.12
C SER A 458 7.62 14.79 19.09
N VAL A 459 8.32 13.76 19.59
CA VAL A 459 8.84 12.65 18.79
C VAL A 459 7.91 11.44 18.96
N TYR A 460 7.26 11.01 17.88
CA TYR A 460 6.57 9.71 17.86
C TYR A 460 7.60 8.57 17.92
N LEU A 461 7.44 7.65 18.89
CA LEU A 461 8.26 6.45 19.08
C LEU A 461 7.81 5.26 18.20
N TRP A 462 6.65 5.42 17.55
CA TRP A 462 5.95 4.38 16.81
C TRP A 462 6.11 4.52 15.30
N ALA A 463 6.15 3.40 14.60
CA ALA A 463 6.35 3.32 13.16
C ALA A 463 5.10 2.89 12.38
N HIS A 464 5.19 3.04 11.06
CA HIS A 464 4.32 2.35 10.12
C HIS A 464 5.08 1.13 9.64
N HIS A 465 4.65 -0.05 10.07
CA HIS A 465 5.42 -1.27 9.91
C HIS A 465 4.76 -2.24 8.91
N GLU A 466 3.52 -1.98 8.49
CA GLU A 466 2.81 -2.80 7.50
C GLU A 466 3.45 -2.79 6.10
N LYS A 467 3.74 -3.98 5.56
CA LYS A 467 4.25 -4.19 4.20
C LYS A 467 3.13 -4.67 3.29
N LEU A 468 2.73 -3.84 2.32
CA LEU A 468 1.57 -4.08 1.47
C LEU A 468 1.84 -3.67 0.03
N VAL A 469 1.45 -4.52 -0.93
CA VAL A 469 1.33 -4.14 -2.34
C VAL A 469 -0.08 -4.50 -2.81
N VAL A 470 -0.83 -3.53 -3.35
CA VAL A 470 -2.19 -3.76 -3.88
C VAL A 470 -2.28 -3.31 -5.33
N ILE A 471 -2.72 -4.22 -6.20
CA ILE A 471 -2.91 -4.00 -7.63
C ILE A 471 -4.41 -3.89 -7.96
N ASP A 472 -4.80 -2.79 -8.61
CA ASP A 472 -6.15 -2.48 -9.11
C ASP A 472 -7.30 -2.73 -8.09
N GLN A 473 -6.98 -2.67 -6.79
CA GLN A 473 -7.83 -3.08 -5.66
C GLN A 473 -8.47 -4.47 -5.85
N SER A 474 -7.72 -5.43 -6.42
CA SER A 474 -8.23 -6.78 -6.72
C SER A 474 -7.24 -7.91 -6.42
N VAL A 475 -5.95 -7.59 -6.30
CA VAL A 475 -4.90 -8.48 -5.76
C VAL A 475 -4.14 -7.71 -4.69
N ALA A 476 -3.95 -8.28 -3.50
CA ALA A 476 -3.24 -7.65 -2.39
C ALA A 476 -2.26 -8.62 -1.74
N PHE A 477 -1.02 -8.16 -1.59
CA PHE A 477 0.05 -8.86 -0.90
C PHE A 477 0.20 -8.34 0.53
N VAL A 478 0.42 -9.24 1.50
CA VAL A 478 0.52 -8.94 2.94
C VAL A 478 1.54 -9.89 3.59
N GLY A 479 2.52 -9.38 4.34
CA GLY A 479 3.55 -10.22 4.97
C GLY A 479 4.61 -9.44 5.74
N GLY A 480 5.72 -10.12 6.06
CA GLY A 480 6.89 -9.52 6.72
C GLY A 480 7.85 -8.81 5.76
N ILE A 481 7.77 -9.07 4.45
CA ILE A 481 8.81 -8.71 3.49
C ILE A 481 8.59 -7.28 2.93
N ASP A 482 9.43 -6.32 3.33
CA ASP A 482 9.48 -4.97 2.71
C ASP A 482 10.09 -5.04 1.28
N LEU A 483 9.76 -4.07 0.43
CA LEU A 483 10.44 -3.82 -0.85
C LEU A 483 11.80 -3.11 -0.65
N ALA A 484 12.69 -3.74 0.14
CA ALA A 484 13.96 -3.17 0.60
C ALA A 484 15.20 -4.04 0.31
N TYR A 485 16.38 -3.44 0.46
CA TYR A 485 17.66 -4.16 0.43
C TYR A 485 17.73 -5.30 1.46
N GLY A 486 18.37 -6.40 1.06
CA GLY A 486 18.66 -7.56 1.91
C GLY A 486 17.49 -8.53 2.10
N ARG A 487 16.26 -8.15 1.73
CA ARG A 487 15.06 -9.00 1.87
C ARG A 487 15.01 -10.15 0.89
N TRP A 488 15.63 -10.02 -0.30
CA TRP A 488 15.60 -11.09 -1.30
C TRP A 488 16.45 -12.27 -0.83
N ASP A 489 15.86 -13.46 -0.79
CA ASP A 489 16.56 -14.70 -0.52
C ASP A 489 15.76 -15.89 -1.09
N ASP A 490 16.38 -17.06 -1.10
CA ASP A 490 15.73 -18.34 -1.37
C ASP A 490 16.21 -19.44 -0.41
N ASP A 491 15.64 -20.64 -0.55
CA ASP A 491 15.78 -21.75 0.40
C ASP A 491 17.24 -22.20 0.64
N GLU A 492 18.16 -21.89 -0.27
CA GLU A 492 19.59 -22.19 -0.08
C GLU A 492 20.25 -21.25 0.95
N HIS A 493 19.65 -20.10 1.25
CA HIS A 493 20.12 -19.12 2.24
C HIS A 493 21.63 -18.82 2.14
N ARG A 494 22.12 -18.61 0.91
CA ARG A 494 23.55 -18.51 0.58
C ARG A 494 24.24 -17.36 1.34
N LEU A 495 25.39 -17.66 1.95
CA LEU A 495 26.25 -16.69 2.66
C LEU A 495 27.14 -15.86 1.73
N THR A 496 27.39 -16.31 0.50
CA THR A 496 28.41 -15.75 -0.41
C THR A 496 27.80 -15.36 -1.77
N ASP A 497 28.39 -14.32 -2.38
CA ASP A 497 27.96 -13.77 -3.69
C ASP A 497 29.12 -13.06 -4.39
N VAL A 498 30.24 -13.77 -4.52
CA VAL A 498 31.50 -13.28 -5.14
C VAL A 498 31.47 -13.32 -6.68
N GLY A 499 30.36 -13.82 -7.25
CA GLY A 499 30.24 -14.37 -8.60
C GLY A 499 30.90 -13.59 -9.75
N SER A 500 31.43 -14.36 -10.71
CA SER A 500 32.19 -13.88 -11.86
C SER A 500 31.71 -14.55 -13.16
N VAL A 501 30.99 -13.80 -14.00
CA VAL A 501 30.56 -14.23 -15.34
C VAL A 501 31.44 -13.59 -16.41
N LYS A 502 31.94 -14.38 -17.36
CA LYS A 502 32.55 -13.88 -18.60
C LYS A 502 31.69 -14.31 -19.79
N ARG A 503 31.19 -13.35 -20.57
CA ARG A 503 30.59 -13.65 -21.88
C ARG A 503 31.68 -14.01 -22.88
N ILE A 504 31.60 -15.21 -23.47
CA ILE A 504 32.30 -15.54 -24.71
C ILE A 504 31.40 -15.10 -25.86
N CYS A 505 31.92 -14.28 -26.78
CA CYS A 505 31.26 -14.01 -28.05
C CYS A 505 31.66 -15.09 -29.06
N THR A 506 30.71 -15.91 -29.50
CA THR A 506 30.91 -16.96 -30.52
C THR A 506 31.02 -16.40 -31.94
N LEU A 507 32.04 -15.56 -32.17
CA LEU A 507 32.41 -14.99 -33.46
C LEU A 507 33.93 -15.05 -33.71
N CYS A 508 34.52 -16.26 -33.63
CA CYS A 508 35.67 -16.68 -34.46
C CYS A 508 36.06 -18.15 -34.22
N LEU A 509 35.21 -19.09 -34.63
CA LEU A 509 35.61 -20.48 -34.87
C LEU A 509 35.12 -20.92 -36.26
N LYS A 510 35.96 -20.72 -37.27
CA LYS A 510 35.88 -21.48 -38.52
C LYS A 510 36.89 -22.63 -38.41
N PRO A 511 36.51 -23.89 -38.66
CA PRO A 511 37.48 -24.96 -38.82
C PRO A 511 38.28 -24.73 -40.11
N ARG A 512 39.58 -25.03 -40.07
CA ARG A 512 40.40 -25.25 -41.25
C ARG A 512 41.26 -26.47 -40.97
N ALA A 513 41.10 -27.50 -41.78
CA ALA A 513 41.85 -28.74 -41.68
C ALA A 513 43.19 -28.64 -42.45
N GLU A 514 44.02 -29.67 -42.28
CA GLU A 514 45.25 -29.96 -43.04
C GLU A 514 46.43 -28.98 -42.83
N SER A 515 47.69 -29.43 -42.77
CA SER A 515 48.24 -30.78 -42.54
C SER A 515 49.73 -30.71 -42.15
N THR A 516 50.26 -31.83 -41.67
CA THR A 516 51.68 -32.28 -41.76
C THR A 516 52.84 -31.51 -41.07
N GLU A 517 53.68 -32.33 -40.41
CA GLU A 517 55.16 -32.29 -40.33
C GLU A 517 55.95 -31.60 -39.18
N ALA A 518 56.86 -32.44 -38.65
CA ALA A 518 58.26 -32.18 -38.26
C ALA A 518 58.62 -31.37 -36.99
N LEU A 519 58.67 -32.12 -35.88
CA LEU A 519 59.73 -32.12 -34.87
C LEU A 519 61.08 -31.47 -35.24
N ALA A 520 61.60 -30.60 -34.35
CA ALA A 520 63.04 -30.50 -34.06
C ALA A 520 63.28 -29.93 -32.64
N LEU A 521 63.95 -30.69 -31.76
CA LEU A 521 64.53 -30.18 -30.50
C LEU A 521 66.02 -29.87 -30.72
N LYS A 522 66.57 -28.83 -30.07
CA LYS A 522 67.58 -28.95 -28.97
C LYS A 522 68.37 -27.68 -28.62
N THR A 523 68.42 -27.38 -27.31
CA THR A 523 69.52 -26.80 -26.48
C THR A 523 70.21 -25.46 -26.82
N GLN A 524 70.68 -24.82 -25.74
CA GLN A 524 71.48 -23.59 -25.65
C GLN A 524 72.96 -23.83 -26.04
N PRO A 525 73.82 -22.78 -26.11
CA PRO A 525 74.61 -22.42 -24.92
C PRO A 525 74.83 -20.90 -24.67
N LEU A 526 75.68 -20.58 -23.69
CA LEU A 526 75.95 -19.25 -23.11
C LEU A 526 76.70 -18.26 -24.02
N GLY A 527 76.27 -16.99 -23.98
CA GLY A 527 77.02 -15.93 -23.27
C GLY A 527 78.10 -15.10 -23.99
N ASN A 528 78.09 -13.79 -23.75
CA ASN A 528 79.30 -12.93 -23.73
C ASN A 528 79.07 -11.61 -22.95
N LEU A 529 80.17 -10.99 -22.52
CA LEU A 529 80.35 -9.80 -21.65
C LEU A 529 81.62 -9.04 -22.15
N PRO A 530 82.14 -7.95 -21.52
CA PRO A 530 81.59 -6.96 -20.56
C PRO A 530 81.87 -5.48 -20.97
N GLN A 531 81.51 -4.50 -20.12
CA GLN A 531 82.38 -3.39 -19.59
C GLN A 531 81.59 -2.08 -19.26
N HIS A 532 82.16 -1.11 -18.53
CA HIS A 532 82.22 -1.01 -17.04
C HIS A 532 82.44 0.46 -16.58
N ARG A 533 81.95 0.81 -15.37
CA ARG A 533 82.31 1.92 -14.42
C ARG A 533 81.02 2.40 -13.70
N ASN A 534 80.84 2.30 -12.38
CA ASN A 534 81.56 2.88 -11.21
C ASN A 534 81.36 4.41 -11.08
N SER A 535 81.09 5.01 -9.90
CA SER A 535 80.60 4.54 -8.57
C SER A 535 80.35 5.78 -7.67
N ASP A 536 79.84 5.57 -6.43
CA ASP A 536 80.20 6.26 -5.16
C ASP A 536 78.99 6.60 -4.24
N ASP A 537 79.21 6.57 -2.91
CA ASP A 537 78.20 6.59 -1.82
C ASP A 537 77.96 7.97 -1.18
N ILE A 538 76.93 8.11 -0.30
CA ILE A 538 77.04 8.63 1.10
C ILE A 538 75.67 8.68 1.85
N LEU A 539 75.72 8.92 3.16
CA LEU A 539 74.83 8.49 4.26
C LEU A 539 73.68 9.45 4.68
N ASP A 540 72.77 8.89 5.49
CA ASP A 540 72.02 9.49 6.64
C ASP A 540 70.69 10.27 6.41
N SER A 541 70.11 10.83 7.49
CA SER A 541 68.67 10.75 7.77
C SER A 541 68.03 11.90 8.58
N SER A 542 66.68 11.84 8.70
CA SER A 542 65.81 12.42 9.75
C SER A 542 65.06 13.76 9.54
N ARG A 543 63.75 13.70 9.92
CA ARG A 543 62.75 14.64 10.55
C ARG A 543 63.09 16.16 10.68
N MET A 544 62.14 17.12 10.76
CA MET A 544 60.97 17.18 11.67
C MET A 544 59.93 18.34 11.40
N LYS A 545 58.89 18.43 12.26
CA LYS A 545 57.69 19.33 12.37
C LYS A 545 57.98 20.86 12.38
N GLY A 546 57.03 21.82 12.27
CA GLY A 546 55.56 21.83 12.01
C GLY A 546 54.76 22.96 12.74
N ILE A 547 53.43 23.07 12.49
CA ILE A 547 52.35 23.77 13.29
C ILE A 547 52.19 25.32 13.18
N GLY A 548 50.94 25.83 13.01
CA GLY A 548 50.56 27.24 13.29
C GLY A 548 49.18 27.75 12.76
N LYS A 549 48.37 28.43 13.60
CA LYS A 549 47.08 29.17 13.34
C LYS A 549 46.94 30.27 14.45
N PRO A 550 45.85 31.08 14.59
CA PRO A 550 45.04 31.93 13.67
C PRO A 550 44.80 33.40 14.23
N LYS A 551 44.07 34.31 13.53
CA LYS A 551 42.93 35.18 14.03
C LYS A 551 42.67 36.54 13.31
N LYS A 552 41.40 36.74 12.90
CA LYS A 552 40.43 37.89 13.07
C LYS A 552 40.83 39.40 13.11
N PHE A 553 40.03 40.18 12.34
CA PHE A 553 39.47 41.55 12.56
C PHE A 553 40.34 42.83 12.60
N SER A 554 39.96 43.86 11.81
CA SER A 554 39.38 45.14 12.30
C SER A 554 38.81 46.06 11.17
N ARG A 555 38.11 47.14 11.55
CA ARG A 555 37.38 48.15 10.73
C ARG A 555 38.26 49.34 10.28
N PHE A 556 37.74 50.20 9.39
CA PHE A 556 37.48 51.63 9.71
C PHE A 556 36.30 52.23 8.90
N SER A 557 36.02 53.54 9.02
CA SER A 557 34.76 54.24 8.67
C SER A 557 35.03 55.70 8.21
N ILE A 558 34.02 56.62 8.25
CA ILE A 558 33.97 58.09 7.90
C ILE A 558 33.26 58.32 6.53
N TYR A 559 32.28 59.23 6.29
CA TYR A 559 31.34 60.11 7.08
C TYR A 559 30.35 60.77 6.02
N LYS A 560 29.40 61.74 6.16
CA LYS A 560 28.83 62.65 7.21
C LYS A 560 27.52 63.35 6.72
N HIS A 561 26.40 63.26 7.45
CA HIS A 561 25.28 64.26 7.57
C HIS A 561 24.31 64.55 6.37
N LEU A 562 23.13 65.22 6.53
CA LEU A 562 22.47 65.94 7.66
C LEU A 562 20.91 65.90 7.54
N GLN A 563 20.19 65.75 8.68
CA GLN A 563 18.84 66.29 9.12
C GLN A 563 17.66 66.61 8.14
N LYS A 564 16.37 66.66 8.54
CA LYS A 564 15.73 66.84 9.88
C LYS A 564 14.23 66.40 9.91
N HIS A 565 13.74 65.95 11.09
CA HIS A 565 12.33 65.76 11.54
C HIS A 565 11.33 64.94 10.68
N GLY A 566 10.46 64.06 11.23
CA GLY A 566 10.34 63.58 12.62
C GLY A 566 9.10 62.70 12.88
N LEU A 567 9.07 62.05 14.06
CA LEU A 567 7.91 61.40 14.74
C LEU A 567 7.33 60.04 14.25
N HIS A 568 8.06 58.97 14.61
CA HIS A 568 7.60 57.74 15.32
C HIS A 568 6.52 56.75 14.77
N HIS A 569 6.99 55.49 14.62
CA HIS A 569 6.32 54.18 14.89
C HIS A 569 5.08 53.75 14.07
N ALA A 570 4.86 52.46 13.73
CA ALA A 570 5.60 51.22 14.04
C ALA A 570 5.52 50.20 12.87
N ASP A 571 6.44 49.23 12.84
CA ASP A 571 6.64 48.32 11.71
C ASP A 571 5.53 47.28 11.48
N SER A 572 5.07 47.15 10.23
CA SER A 572 5.09 45.89 9.44
C SER A 572 4.15 45.97 8.23
N VAL A 573 4.64 46.37 7.06
CA VAL A 573 3.87 46.39 5.80
C VAL A 573 4.24 45.20 4.91
N SER A 574 3.24 44.68 4.20
CA SER A 574 3.29 43.46 3.39
C SER A 574 3.55 43.69 1.89
N SER A 575 3.66 42.59 1.14
CA SER A 575 3.38 42.46 -0.31
C SER A 575 4.55 42.84 -1.26
N ILE A 576 4.82 42.03 -2.32
CA ILE A 576 4.38 42.16 -3.75
C ILE A 576 5.34 43.07 -4.55
N ASP A 577 5.83 42.73 -5.75
CA ASP A 577 5.72 41.49 -6.55
C ASP A 577 6.89 41.31 -7.56
N SER A 578 6.91 40.13 -8.20
CA SER A 578 7.33 39.84 -9.59
C SER A 578 8.24 40.79 -10.40
N GLU A 579 9.21 40.19 -11.12
CA GLU A 579 9.28 40.41 -12.59
C GLU A 579 9.86 39.19 -13.34
N SER A 580 9.72 39.15 -14.68
CA SER A 580 9.97 37.97 -15.53
C SER A 580 10.61 38.32 -16.88
N GLY A 581 11.72 37.67 -17.23
CA GLY A 581 12.37 37.80 -18.55
C GLY A 581 11.83 36.80 -19.58
N TYR A 582 11.45 37.30 -20.77
CA TYR A 582 11.04 36.50 -21.93
C TYR A 582 12.21 36.12 -22.84
N CYS A 583 12.08 35.02 -23.58
CA CYS A 583 12.75 34.81 -24.87
C CYS A 583 11.87 33.97 -25.81
N ASN A 584 11.75 34.40 -27.07
CA ASN A 584 11.05 33.71 -28.16
C ASN A 584 12.04 32.97 -29.06
N PRO A 585 11.63 31.86 -29.73
CA PRO A 585 12.34 31.32 -30.90
C PRO A 585 11.55 31.60 -32.20
N SER A 586 12.22 32.02 -33.29
CA SER A 586 11.53 32.20 -34.58
C SER A 586 12.43 32.05 -35.84
N ARG A 587 12.20 30.93 -36.55
CA ARG A 587 12.43 30.66 -38.00
C ARG A 587 13.85 30.56 -38.61
N SER A 588 13.87 29.88 -39.77
CA SER A 588 14.98 29.57 -40.70
C SER A 588 15.99 28.49 -40.22
N GLN A 589 16.52 27.57 -41.05
CA GLN A 589 16.22 27.27 -42.47
C GLN A 589 16.29 25.74 -42.78
N GLN A 590 16.37 25.34 -44.06
CA GLN A 590 16.04 23.99 -44.58
C GLN A 590 17.25 23.04 -44.74
N ASN A 591 16.96 21.72 -44.82
CA ASN A 591 17.53 20.66 -45.71
C ASN A 591 17.72 19.29 -45.01
N LEU A 592 17.66 18.12 -45.67
CA LEU A 592 16.88 17.63 -46.83
C LEU A 592 17.08 16.09 -46.95
N ILE A 593 16.00 15.28 -47.09
CA ILE A 593 16.05 13.87 -47.62
C ILE A 593 16.82 12.85 -46.69
N GLN A 594 16.63 11.51 -46.67
CA GLN A 594 15.84 10.56 -47.46
C GLN A 594 15.11 9.50 -46.59
N SER A 595 14.20 8.74 -47.21
CA SER A 595 13.47 7.59 -46.64
C SER A 595 14.20 6.25 -46.76
N LEU A 596 13.92 5.29 -45.86
CA LEU A 596 14.02 3.85 -46.17
C LEU A 596 13.12 2.98 -45.26
N LYS A 597 12.21 2.20 -45.88
CA LYS A 597 11.57 0.98 -45.35
C LYS A 597 11.99 -0.19 -46.26
N PRO A 598 12.25 -1.39 -45.72
CA PRO A 598 11.38 -2.55 -46.01
C PRO A 598 11.12 -3.41 -44.75
N HIS A 599 9.88 -3.80 -44.40
CA HIS A 599 9.02 -4.88 -44.95
C HIS A 599 9.21 -6.29 -44.32
N LEU A 600 8.07 -6.95 -44.06
CA LEU A 600 7.88 -8.41 -43.82
C LEU A 600 8.44 -8.95 -42.47
N LYS A 601 7.89 -10.00 -41.84
CA LYS A 601 6.82 -10.97 -42.22
C LYS A 601 6.07 -11.42 -40.95
N MET A 602 4.78 -11.76 -41.05
CA MET A 602 4.11 -12.65 -40.08
C MET A 602 4.19 -14.09 -40.58
N PHE A 603 4.33 -15.09 -39.70
CA PHE A 603 3.99 -16.50 -39.98
C PHE A 603 3.57 -17.24 -38.70
N HIS A 604 3.01 -18.44 -38.85
CA HIS A 604 2.14 -19.12 -37.89
C HIS A 604 2.84 -20.06 -36.89
N HIS A 605 2.09 -20.44 -35.85
CA HIS A 605 2.29 -21.66 -35.04
C HIS A 605 2.29 -22.94 -35.89
N PRO A 606 2.92 -24.00 -35.35
CA PRO A 606 2.30 -25.33 -35.31
C PRO A 606 2.03 -25.81 -33.86
N THR A 607 1.30 -26.92 -33.73
CA THR A 607 0.86 -27.58 -32.49
C THR A 607 1.41 -29.00 -32.35
N GLU A 608 1.14 -29.65 -31.20
CA GLU A 608 1.35 -31.09 -30.91
C GLU A 608 2.82 -31.56 -30.74
N SER A 609 3.14 -32.63 -29.99
CA SER A 609 2.35 -33.57 -29.17
C SER A 609 3.15 -34.06 -27.92
N LYS A 610 2.56 -34.92 -27.08
CA LYS A 610 3.23 -35.56 -25.92
C LYS A 610 3.86 -36.91 -26.30
N GLN A 611 5.06 -37.18 -25.80
CA GLN A 611 5.51 -38.48 -25.25
C GLN A 611 6.81 -38.28 -24.46
N GLY A 612 7.23 -39.26 -23.65
CA GLY A 612 8.43 -39.17 -22.82
C GLY A 612 9.07 -40.53 -22.54
N LEU A 613 10.27 -40.53 -21.98
CA LEU A 613 11.04 -41.69 -21.52
C LEU A 613 12.01 -41.26 -20.38
N THR A 614 12.74 -42.21 -19.79
CA THR A 614 13.15 -42.18 -18.38
C THR A 614 14.65 -42.18 -18.07
N GLU A 615 14.96 -41.77 -16.83
CA GLU A 615 16.10 -42.15 -15.98
C GLU A 615 17.50 -41.52 -16.21
N CYS A 616 18.38 -41.81 -15.24
CA CYS A 616 19.47 -40.95 -14.76
C CYS A 616 20.86 -41.55 -14.96
N GLU A 617 21.90 -40.71 -14.84
CA GLU A 617 23.12 -41.06 -14.08
C GLU A 617 23.59 -39.84 -13.26
N ASP A 618 24.37 -40.11 -12.20
CA ASP A 618 25.04 -39.13 -11.33
C ASP A 618 26.32 -38.61 -11.98
N ASP A 619 26.68 -37.33 -11.76
CA ASP A 619 28.09 -36.91 -11.78
C ASP A 619 28.36 -35.77 -10.78
N LYS A 620 29.57 -35.75 -10.21
CA LYS A 620 29.99 -34.88 -9.11
C LYS A 620 31.17 -33.97 -9.50
N GLY A 621 30.86 -32.75 -9.92
CA GLY A 621 31.78 -31.63 -9.70
C GLY A 621 31.81 -30.52 -10.74
N SER A 622 31.60 -29.29 -10.27
CA SER A 622 31.93 -28.03 -10.95
C SER A 622 31.08 -27.60 -12.15
N ILE A 623 31.16 -26.30 -12.45
CA ILE A 623 30.61 -25.59 -13.62
C ILE A 623 29.09 -25.78 -13.88
N ARG A 624 28.25 -25.25 -12.97
CA ARG A 624 26.81 -25.09 -13.23
C ARG A 624 26.53 -24.06 -14.35
N SER A 625 26.19 -24.53 -15.55
CA SER A 625 25.61 -23.70 -16.62
C SER A 625 24.11 -23.44 -16.34
N LEU A 626 23.73 -22.17 -16.17
CA LEU A 626 22.32 -21.77 -16.08
C LEU A 626 21.74 -21.58 -17.48
N LYS A 627 20.84 -22.49 -17.90
CA LYS A 627 20.07 -22.37 -19.15
C LYS A 627 19.04 -21.24 -19.09
N THR A 628 19.53 -20.00 -19.19
CA THR A 628 18.69 -18.83 -19.46
C THR A 628 18.22 -18.87 -20.91
N GLY A 629 17.01 -18.40 -21.20
CA GLY A 629 16.45 -18.35 -22.58
C GLY A 629 17.14 -17.35 -23.53
N VAL A 630 18.36 -16.91 -23.22
CA VAL A 630 19.12 -15.87 -23.95
C VAL A 630 20.58 -16.32 -24.19
N GLY A 631 20.80 -17.64 -24.21
CA GLY A 631 22.11 -18.28 -24.42
C GLY A 631 22.78 -18.78 -23.13
N GLU A 632 23.84 -19.56 -23.31
CA GLU A 632 24.59 -20.15 -22.20
C GLU A 632 25.51 -19.10 -21.55
N LEU A 633 25.43 -19.00 -20.21
CA LEU A 633 26.27 -18.14 -19.40
C LEU A 633 27.16 -19.01 -18.52
N PHE A 634 28.48 -18.90 -18.71
CA PHE A 634 29.47 -19.60 -17.90
C PHE A 634 30.00 -18.68 -16.79
N GLY A 635 29.97 -19.19 -15.56
CA GLY A 635 30.33 -18.47 -14.32
C GLY A 635 29.11 -18.03 -13.52
N GLU A 636 29.32 -17.74 -12.24
CA GLU A 636 28.24 -17.40 -11.30
C GLU A 636 27.73 -15.98 -11.51
N THR A 637 26.46 -15.85 -11.89
CA THR A 637 25.74 -14.56 -11.88
C THR A 637 25.52 -14.10 -10.45
N ARG A 638 26.02 -12.91 -10.09
CA ARG A 638 25.73 -12.29 -8.79
C ARG A 638 24.23 -12.13 -8.58
N PHE A 639 23.76 -12.35 -7.36
CA PHE A 639 22.36 -12.18 -6.98
C PHE A 639 22.13 -10.85 -6.26
N TRP A 640 22.89 -10.56 -5.21
CA TRP A 640 22.72 -9.38 -4.36
C TRP A 640 23.64 -8.26 -4.83
N HIS A 641 23.10 -7.26 -5.52
CA HIS A 641 23.91 -6.20 -6.14
C HIS A 641 24.09 -4.99 -5.20
N GLY A 642 25.33 -4.57 -4.94
CA GLY A 642 25.63 -3.36 -4.17
C GLY A 642 25.12 -3.42 -2.73
N LYS A 643 24.31 -2.43 -2.32
CA LYS A 643 23.71 -2.30 -0.98
C LYS A 643 22.81 -3.47 -0.57
N ASP A 644 22.45 -4.32 -1.53
CA ASP A 644 21.65 -5.51 -1.32
C ASP A 644 22.44 -6.70 -0.74
N TYR A 645 23.78 -6.67 -0.82
CA TYR A 645 24.65 -7.61 -0.11
C TYR A 645 25.04 -7.01 1.25
N CYS A 646 24.58 -7.62 2.34
CA CYS A 646 24.48 -6.96 3.64
C CYS A 646 24.49 -7.94 4.81
N ASN A 647 24.92 -7.46 5.99
CA ASN A 647 24.87 -8.18 7.27
C ASN A 647 24.62 -7.15 8.39
N PHE A 648 23.43 -7.17 9.00
CA PHE A 648 22.97 -6.10 9.91
C PHE A 648 23.55 -6.20 11.33
N VAL A 649 24.06 -7.38 11.73
CA VAL A 649 24.78 -7.51 13.00
C VAL A 649 26.15 -6.84 12.89
N PHE A 650 26.81 -7.03 11.74
CA PHE A 650 28.12 -6.45 11.46
C PHE A 650 28.07 -4.94 11.16
N LYS A 651 27.12 -4.46 10.35
CA LYS A 651 27.10 -3.07 9.87
C LYS A 651 25.77 -2.63 9.26
N ASP A 652 25.28 -1.47 9.68
CA ASP A 652 24.09 -0.82 9.11
C ASP A 652 24.36 -0.17 7.73
N TRP A 653 23.29 0.06 6.97
CA TRP A 653 23.40 0.61 5.61
C TRP A 653 23.90 2.06 5.58
N VAL A 654 24.96 2.30 4.82
CA VAL A 654 25.53 3.63 4.58
C VAL A 654 25.56 4.01 3.10
N GLN A 655 25.36 5.31 2.80
CA GLN A 655 25.36 5.89 1.44
C GLN A 655 24.36 5.21 0.49
N LEU A 656 23.08 5.17 0.88
CA LEU A 656 21.97 4.62 0.07
C LEU A 656 21.76 5.35 -1.27
N ASP A 657 22.34 6.53 -1.45
CA ASP A 657 22.45 7.25 -2.72
C ASP A 657 23.34 6.56 -3.77
N LYS A 658 24.11 5.53 -3.38
CA LYS A 658 24.98 4.73 -4.24
C LYS A 658 24.53 3.26 -4.24
N PRO A 659 23.37 2.93 -4.83
CA PRO A 659 22.72 1.63 -4.67
C PRO A 659 23.56 0.43 -5.14
N PHE A 660 24.38 0.60 -6.18
CA PHE A 660 25.22 -0.46 -6.75
C PHE A 660 26.64 -0.52 -6.19
N ALA A 661 26.96 0.26 -5.15
CA ALA A 661 28.25 0.22 -4.47
C ALA A 661 28.15 -0.61 -3.18
N ASP A 662 28.97 -1.65 -3.07
CA ASP A 662 29.10 -2.47 -1.86
C ASP A 662 29.53 -1.59 -0.64
N PHE A 663 29.21 -2.05 0.57
CA PHE A 663 29.52 -1.32 1.82
C PHE A 663 30.11 -2.21 2.93
N ILE A 664 30.03 -3.52 2.75
CA ILE A 664 30.83 -4.57 3.38
C ILE A 664 31.63 -5.26 2.25
N ASP A 665 32.76 -5.88 2.56
CA ASP A 665 33.57 -6.58 1.57
C ASP A 665 33.06 -8.02 1.38
N ARG A 666 32.79 -8.39 0.12
CA ARG A 666 32.26 -9.72 -0.26
C ARG A 666 33.26 -10.85 -0.07
N TYR A 667 34.56 -10.56 -0.13
CA TYR A 667 35.63 -11.57 -0.06
C TYR A 667 35.95 -11.97 1.38
N THR A 668 35.67 -11.09 2.36
CA THR A 668 35.94 -11.33 3.79
C THR A 668 34.69 -11.44 4.66
N THR A 669 33.55 -10.85 4.25
CA THR A 669 32.33 -10.76 5.07
C THR A 669 31.17 -11.53 4.39
N PRO A 670 30.63 -12.60 5.01
CA PRO A 670 29.42 -13.25 4.52
C PRO A 670 28.19 -12.33 4.67
N ARG A 671 27.24 -12.39 3.73
CA ARG A 671 25.91 -11.79 3.93
C ARG A 671 25.15 -12.55 5.01
N MET A 672 24.26 -11.86 5.72
CA MET A 672 23.29 -12.52 6.59
C MET A 672 22.06 -12.93 5.77
N PRO A 673 21.66 -14.22 5.78
CA PRO A 673 20.43 -14.66 5.11
C PRO A 673 19.16 -14.09 5.72
N TRP A 674 18.10 -14.01 4.93
CA TRP A 674 16.79 -13.47 5.31
C TRP A 674 15.71 -14.54 5.14
N HIS A 675 15.17 -15.03 6.25
CA HIS A 675 14.07 -16.00 6.27
C HIS A 675 12.78 -15.31 6.69
N ASP A 676 11.78 -15.32 5.82
CA ASP A 676 10.58 -14.48 5.99
C ASP A 676 9.38 -15.05 5.23
N ILE A 677 8.18 -14.67 5.67
CA ILE A 677 6.90 -15.20 5.21
C ILE A 677 6.03 -14.07 4.68
N SER A 678 5.39 -14.33 3.54
CA SER A 678 4.43 -13.41 2.92
C SER A 678 3.22 -14.17 2.36
N SER A 679 2.22 -13.43 1.92
CA SER A 679 0.99 -13.97 1.34
C SER A 679 0.42 -13.04 0.27
N VAL A 680 -0.46 -13.57 -0.56
CA VAL A 680 -1.32 -12.81 -1.47
C VAL A 680 -2.76 -13.30 -1.36
N VAL A 681 -3.70 -12.35 -1.41
CA VAL A 681 -5.14 -12.57 -1.38
C VAL A 681 -5.82 -11.80 -2.50
N HIS A 682 -6.95 -12.31 -2.97
CA HIS A 682 -7.66 -11.78 -4.14
C HIS A 682 -9.05 -11.22 -3.79
N GLY A 683 -9.69 -10.55 -4.75
CA GLY A 683 -11.09 -10.17 -4.71
C GLY A 683 -11.49 -9.30 -3.52
N LYS A 684 -12.41 -9.79 -2.68
CA LYS A 684 -12.96 -9.01 -1.55
C LYS A 684 -11.92 -8.75 -0.44
N ALA A 685 -11.09 -9.74 -0.12
CA ALA A 685 -10.03 -9.56 0.88
C ALA A 685 -9.00 -8.52 0.41
N ALA A 686 -8.66 -8.50 -0.88
CA ALA A 686 -7.81 -7.47 -1.47
C ALA A 686 -8.42 -6.06 -1.36
N ARG A 687 -9.75 -5.94 -1.43
CA ARG A 687 -10.48 -4.66 -1.24
C ARG A 687 -10.54 -4.20 0.20
N ASP A 688 -10.52 -5.12 1.16
CA ASP A 688 -10.41 -4.75 2.58
C ASP A 688 -9.01 -4.18 2.87
N VAL A 689 -7.94 -4.84 2.38
CA VAL A 689 -6.56 -4.28 2.45
C VAL A 689 -6.48 -2.92 1.75
N ALA A 690 -7.06 -2.79 0.54
CA ALA A 690 -7.14 -1.51 -0.17
C ALA A 690 -7.87 -0.43 0.64
N ARG A 691 -8.98 -0.77 1.31
CA ARG A 691 -9.77 0.14 2.16
C ARG A 691 -8.95 0.66 3.35
N HIS A 692 -8.07 -0.14 3.94
CA HIS A 692 -7.12 0.33 4.95
C HIS A 692 -6.09 1.32 4.36
N PHE A 693 -5.48 1.01 3.20
CA PHE A 693 -4.56 1.93 2.52
C PHE A 693 -5.23 3.29 2.23
N ILE A 694 -6.45 3.24 1.66
CA ILE A 694 -7.26 4.41 1.33
C ILE A 694 -7.61 5.21 2.58
N GLN A 695 -7.90 4.55 3.71
CA GLN A 695 -8.11 5.21 5.00
C GLN A 695 -6.86 5.99 5.45
N ARG A 696 -5.70 5.33 5.50
CA ARG A 696 -4.43 5.95 5.91
C ARG A 696 -4.00 7.08 4.97
N TRP A 697 -4.11 6.88 3.66
CA TRP A 697 -3.79 7.91 2.66
C TRP A 697 -4.65 9.16 2.83
N ASN A 698 -5.98 8.99 2.90
CA ASN A 698 -6.91 10.10 3.04
C ASN A 698 -6.76 10.81 4.41
N PHE A 699 -6.37 10.09 5.47
CA PHE A 699 -5.97 10.63 6.76
C PHE A 699 -4.68 11.47 6.68
N THR A 700 -3.58 10.91 6.18
CA THR A 700 -2.29 11.62 6.04
C THR A 700 -2.43 12.84 5.13
N LYS A 701 -3.28 12.77 4.09
CA LYS A 701 -3.63 13.89 3.21
C LYS A 701 -4.27 15.07 3.95
N ILE A 702 -5.20 14.82 4.89
CA ILE A 702 -5.84 15.92 5.63
C ILE A 702 -4.94 16.48 6.73
N MET A 703 -4.12 15.65 7.38
CA MET A 703 -3.25 16.10 8.46
C MET A 703 -2.18 17.08 7.96
N LYS A 704 -1.35 16.66 7.00
CA LYS A 704 -0.16 17.41 6.61
C LYS A 704 -0.46 18.44 5.51
N PRO A 705 -0.27 19.76 5.73
CA PRO A 705 -0.60 20.80 4.75
C PRO A 705 0.03 20.59 3.37
N LYS A 706 1.28 20.10 3.32
CA LYS A 706 2.02 19.77 2.10
C LYS A 706 1.27 18.81 1.15
N TYR A 707 0.43 17.93 1.70
CA TYR A 707 -0.35 16.94 0.93
C TYR A 707 -1.79 17.38 0.63
N ARG A 708 -2.26 18.53 1.16
CA ARG A 708 -3.63 19.02 0.90
C ARG A 708 -3.85 19.46 -0.55
N SER A 709 -2.78 19.77 -1.29
CA SER A 709 -2.79 20.06 -2.75
C SER A 709 -3.55 19.02 -3.57
N LEU A 710 -4.15 19.44 -4.69
CA LEU A 710 -4.83 18.54 -5.65
C LEU A 710 -3.87 17.56 -6.33
N SER A 711 -2.57 17.86 -6.34
CA SER A 711 -1.51 16.97 -6.86
C SER A 711 -1.45 15.60 -6.15
N TYR A 712 -1.95 15.52 -4.92
CA TYR A 712 -2.24 14.25 -4.23
C TYR A 712 -3.77 14.08 -4.23
N PRO A 713 -4.36 13.13 -4.97
CA PRO A 713 -5.80 12.94 -4.97
C PRO A 713 -6.30 12.36 -3.63
N PHE A 714 -7.61 12.44 -3.39
CA PHE A 714 -8.27 11.53 -2.46
C PHE A 714 -8.53 10.20 -3.18
N LEU A 715 -8.31 9.08 -2.49
CA LEU A 715 -8.55 7.74 -3.04
C LEU A 715 -9.95 7.24 -2.66
N LEU A 716 -10.53 6.39 -3.50
CA LEU A 716 -11.87 5.82 -3.34
C LEU A 716 -11.78 4.28 -3.34
N PRO A 717 -12.52 3.56 -2.48
CA PRO A 717 -12.62 2.11 -2.58
C PRO A 717 -13.52 1.71 -3.75
N LYS A 718 -13.18 0.63 -4.46
CA LYS A 718 -14.08 -0.04 -5.42
C LYS A 718 -15.16 -0.82 -4.68
N SER A 719 -16.41 -0.79 -5.16
CA SER A 719 -17.53 -1.51 -4.55
C SER A 719 -17.27 -3.02 -4.51
N HIS A 720 -17.54 -3.69 -3.38
CA HIS A 720 -17.31 -5.14 -3.20
C HIS A 720 -18.13 -6.04 -4.16
N GLN A 721 -19.10 -5.49 -4.91
CA GLN A 721 -19.85 -6.27 -5.92
C GLN A 721 -18.97 -6.68 -7.11
N THR A 722 -18.13 -5.78 -7.64
CA THR A 722 -17.24 -6.08 -8.79
C THR A 722 -15.97 -6.85 -8.37
N ALA A 723 -15.98 -7.54 -7.22
CA ALA A 723 -14.81 -8.21 -6.66
C ALA A 723 -14.48 -9.55 -7.34
N GLY A 724 -15.41 -10.11 -8.13
CA GLY A 724 -15.16 -11.30 -8.96
C GLY A 724 -14.48 -11.00 -10.30
N GLU A 725 -14.41 -9.73 -10.73
CA GLU A 725 -13.86 -9.31 -12.03
C GLU A 725 -12.32 -9.25 -12.01
N MET A 726 -11.69 -10.39 -11.75
CA MET A 726 -10.25 -10.52 -11.57
C MET A 726 -9.53 -10.73 -12.92
N LYS A 727 -8.87 -9.67 -13.41
CA LYS A 727 -8.10 -9.68 -14.68
C LYS A 727 -6.77 -10.44 -14.61
N TYR A 728 -6.23 -10.60 -13.40
CA TYR A 728 -5.03 -11.36 -13.09
C TYR A 728 -5.28 -12.14 -11.80
N GLN A 729 -4.75 -13.36 -11.74
CA GLN A 729 -4.75 -14.22 -10.56
C GLN A 729 -3.34 -14.77 -10.41
N VAL A 730 -2.83 -14.82 -9.18
CA VAL A 730 -1.52 -15.42 -8.92
C VAL A 730 -1.60 -16.94 -9.07
N PRO A 731 -0.72 -17.58 -9.87
CA PRO A 731 -0.73 -19.02 -10.06
C PRO A 731 -0.54 -19.77 -8.74
N GLU A 732 -1.09 -20.98 -8.64
CA GLU A 732 -1.03 -21.85 -7.44
C GLU A 732 -1.79 -21.34 -6.21
N SER A 733 -2.63 -20.31 -6.35
CA SER A 733 -3.57 -19.89 -5.29
C SER A 733 -4.63 -20.95 -5.03
N VAL A 734 -4.96 -21.19 -3.76
CA VAL A 734 -6.00 -22.14 -3.31
C VAL A 734 -7.16 -21.41 -2.62
N CYS A 735 -8.34 -22.03 -2.57
CA CYS A 735 -9.51 -21.42 -1.93
C CYS A 735 -9.56 -21.66 -0.42
N ALA A 736 -9.68 -20.58 0.35
CA ALA A 736 -9.80 -20.60 1.80
C ALA A 736 -10.69 -19.44 2.32
N ASN A 737 -11.10 -19.52 3.58
CA ASN A 737 -11.78 -18.43 4.27
C ASN A 737 -10.75 -17.45 4.82
N VAL A 738 -10.78 -16.20 4.35
CA VAL A 738 -9.77 -15.17 4.68
C VAL A 738 -10.40 -14.02 5.45
N GLN A 739 -9.78 -13.56 6.53
CA GLN A 739 -10.17 -12.31 7.19
C GLN A 739 -8.94 -11.41 7.37
N VAL A 740 -9.08 -10.14 7.00
CA VAL A 740 -8.03 -9.12 7.18
C VAL A 740 -8.05 -8.61 8.62
N LEU A 741 -6.87 -8.46 9.21
CA LEU A 741 -6.63 -8.04 10.59
C LEU A 741 -5.60 -6.91 10.60
N ARG A 742 -5.66 -6.03 11.60
CA ARG A 742 -4.73 -4.91 11.74
C ARG A 742 -4.52 -4.45 13.18
N SER A 743 -3.39 -3.78 13.38
CA SER A 743 -3.09 -2.90 14.50
C SER A 743 -3.18 -1.44 14.03
N ALA A 744 -4.02 -0.62 14.64
CA ALA A 744 -4.22 0.78 14.22
C ALA A 744 -4.80 1.68 15.34
N ALA A 745 -4.54 2.99 15.27
CA ALA A 745 -4.99 3.98 16.25
C ALA A 745 -5.27 5.37 15.64
N ASP A 746 -5.67 6.34 16.47
CA ASP A 746 -5.93 7.73 16.06
C ASP A 746 -4.69 8.42 15.44
N TRP A 747 -3.49 8.09 15.92
CA TRP A 747 -2.25 8.65 15.37
C TRP A 747 -1.91 8.10 13.97
N SER A 748 -2.22 6.83 13.69
CA SER A 748 -1.80 6.12 12.47
C SER A 748 -2.86 6.05 11.38
N ALA A 749 -4.14 6.02 11.75
CA ALA A 749 -5.28 5.89 10.82
C ALA A 749 -6.50 6.79 11.16
N GLY A 750 -6.43 7.62 12.21
CA GLY A 750 -7.49 8.56 12.58
C GLY A 750 -8.76 7.90 13.10
N ILE A 751 -8.65 6.80 13.84
CA ILE A 751 -9.79 6.09 14.44
C ILE A 751 -9.92 6.42 15.94
N LYS A 752 -11.12 6.87 16.35
CA LYS A 752 -11.52 7.18 17.75
C LYS A 752 -11.10 6.12 18.76
N TYR A 753 -11.22 4.86 18.37
CA TYR A 753 -10.81 3.70 19.15
C TYR A 753 -9.72 2.97 18.36
N HIS A 754 -8.67 2.58 19.06
CA HIS A 754 -7.66 1.68 18.51
C HIS A 754 -8.26 0.31 18.16
N GLU A 755 -7.53 -0.43 17.34
CA GLU A 755 -7.90 -1.75 16.86
C GLU A 755 -6.69 -2.66 17.04
N GLU A 756 -6.86 -3.75 17.79
CA GLU A 756 -5.84 -4.74 18.17
C GLU A 756 -6.23 -6.14 17.66
N SER A 757 -6.88 -6.17 16.48
CA SER A 757 -7.52 -7.38 15.94
C SER A 757 -6.56 -8.52 15.60
N ILE A 758 -5.27 -8.22 15.42
CA ILE A 758 -4.21 -9.22 15.27
C ILE A 758 -3.99 -9.96 16.60
N HIS A 759 -3.83 -9.22 17.72
CA HIS A 759 -3.62 -9.81 19.04
C HIS A 759 -4.79 -10.71 19.47
N ASN A 760 -6.01 -10.22 19.27
CA ASN A 760 -7.25 -10.99 19.51
C ASN A 760 -7.30 -12.29 18.69
N ALA A 761 -6.83 -12.28 17.45
CA ALA A 761 -6.76 -13.48 16.62
C ALA A 761 -5.67 -14.45 17.08
N TYR A 762 -4.46 -13.96 17.39
CA TYR A 762 -3.37 -14.78 17.93
C TYR A 762 -3.78 -15.52 19.21
N VAL A 763 -4.33 -14.81 20.19
CA VAL A 763 -4.83 -15.41 21.44
C VAL A 763 -5.91 -16.45 21.15
N SER A 764 -6.91 -16.10 20.34
CA SER A 764 -8.03 -17.01 20.05
C SER A 764 -7.62 -18.27 19.29
N VAL A 765 -6.68 -18.18 18.34
CA VAL A 765 -6.15 -19.36 17.62
C VAL A 765 -5.37 -20.28 18.57
N ILE A 766 -4.54 -19.72 19.46
CA ILE A 766 -3.78 -20.53 20.42
C ILE A 766 -4.74 -21.21 21.42
N GLU A 767 -5.74 -20.52 21.98
CA GLU A 767 -6.71 -21.10 22.92
C GLU A 767 -7.56 -22.23 22.31
N ASN A 768 -7.91 -22.12 21.02
CA ASN A 768 -8.77 -23.08 20.32
C ASN A 768 -8.01 -24.20 19.58
N SER A 769 -6.67 -24.09 19.45
CA SER A 769 -5.82 -25.15 18.91
C SER A 769 -5.97 -26.47 19.67
N LYS A 770 -5.69 -27.61 19.03
CA LYS A 770 -5.98 -28.97 19.52
C LYS A 770 -4.72 -29.84 19.60
N HIS A 771 -3.88 -29.79 18.57
CA HIS A 771 -2.76 -30.70 18.33
C HIS A 771 -1.41 -29.96 18.36
N TYR A 772 -1.27 -28.84 17.67
CA TYR A 772 -0.02 -28.06 17.73
C TYR A 772 -0.20 -26.60 17.31
N ILE A 773 0.80 -25.80 17.68
CA ILE A 773 1.09 -24.51 17.04
C ILE A 773 2.55 -24.44 16.57
N TYR A 774 2.76 -23.80 15.43
CA TYR A 774 4.08 -23.50 14.87
C TYR A 774 4.20 -21.99 14.68
N ILE A 775 5.22 -21.40 15.27
CA ILE A 775 5.48 -19.96 15.28
C ILE A 775 6.87 -19.72 14.67
N GLU A 776 6.92 -18.86 13.65
CA GLU A 776 8.15 -18.17 13.27
C GLU A 776 7.95 -16.68 13.59
N ASN A 777 8.86 -16.07 14.37
CA ASN A 777 8.77 -14.65 14.67
C ASN A 777 10.12 -13.96 14.85
N GLN A 778 10.21 -12.69 14.44
CA GLN A 778 11.39 -11.85 14.64
C GLN A 778 11.64 -11.50 16.12
N PHE A 779 10.57 -11.41 16.93
CA PHE A 779 10.64 -11.12 18.36
C PHE A 779 9.69 -12.05 19.12
N PHE A 780 9.98 -12.32 20.40
CA PHE A 780 9.13 -13.14 21.25
C PHE A 780 9.07 -12.52 22.66
N ILE A 781 8.42 -11.36 22.72
CA ILE A 781 8.27 -10.51 23.90
C ILE A 781 6.80 -10.56 24.35
N SER A 782 6.54 -11.23 25.47
CA SER A 782 5.19 -11.46 26.00
C SER A 782 5.27 -11.80 27.49
N CYS A 783 4.28 -12.54 28.00
CA CYS A 783 4.10 -12.83 29.43
C CYS A 783 3.84 -11.55 30.23
N ALA A 784 2.57 -11.18 30.34
CA ALA A 784 2.16 -9.89 30.90
C ALA A 784 2.54 -9.75 32.38
N ASP A 785 2.99 -8.56 32.76
CA ASP A 785 3.12 -8.12 34.16
C ASP A 785 2.22 -6.92 34.48
N ASP A 786 1.39 -6.51 33.51
CA ASP A 786 0.53 -5.33 33.49
C ASP A 786 1.29 -4.03 33.90
N LYS A 787 2.61 -3.97 33.65
CA LYS A 787 3.52 -2.84 33.97
C LYS A 787 4.44 -2.42 32.81
N VAL A 788 5.10 -3.39 32.18
CA VAL A 788 6.13 -3.21 31.14
C VAL A 788 5.82 -4.03 29.88
N VAL A 789 5.18 -5.19 30.06
CA VAL A 789 4.65 -6.04 28.99
C VAL A 789 3.18 -6.36 29.27
N SER A 790 2.33 -6.22 28.24
CA SER A 790 0.87 -6.23 28.36
C SER A 790 0.20 -7.28 27.46
N ASN A 791 0.85 -7.67 26.34
CA ASN A 791 0.29 -8.65 25.42
C ASN A 791 0.35 -10.06 26.02
N LYS A 792 -0.75 -10.81 25.88
CA LYS A 792 -1.00 -12.06 26.60
C LYS A 792 -0.71 -13.33 25.78
N ILE A 793 0.17 -13.26 24.78
CA ILE A 793 0.44 -14.39 23.86
C ILE A 793 1.18 -15.52 24.59
N GLY A 794 2.27 -15.22 25.29
CA GLY A 794 3.04 -16.20 26.08
C GLY A 794 2.22 -16.86 27.19
N ASP A 795 1.43 -16.07 27.92
CA ASP A 795 0.49 -16.57 28.93
C ASP A 795 -0.57 -17.50 28.34
N THR A 796 -0.94 -17.28 27.07
CA THR A 796 -1.90 -18.12 26.35
C THR A 796 -1.26 -19.42 25.89
N ILE A 797 0.01 -19.39 25.46
CA ILE A 797 0.81 -20.59 25.14
C ILE A 797 0.98 -21.46 26.40
N ALA A 798 1.40 -20.87 27.53
CA ALA A 798 1.57 -21.56 28.80
C ALA A 798 0.26 -22.22 29.26
N ARG A 799 -0.84 -21.45 29.38
CA ARG A 799 -2.18 -21.99 29.70
C ARG A 799 -2.62 -23.10 28.75
N ARG A 800 -2.32 -22.99 27.45
CA ARG A 800 -2.72 -24.00 26.46
C ARG A 800 -1.91 -25.30 26.59
N ILE A 801 -0.63 -25.23 26.91
CA ILE A 801 0.21 -26.40 27.22
C ILE A 801 -0.29 -27.06 28.51
N LEU A 802 -0.48 -26.30 29.59
CA LEU A 802 -0.95 -26.82 30.88
C LEU A 802 -2.32 -27.50 30.74
N LYS A 803 -3.24 -26.92 29.95
CA LYS A 803 -4.49 -27.58 29.58
C LYS A 803 -4.27 -28.91 28.84
N ALA A 804 -3.31 -28.99 27.92
CA ALA A 804 -2.99 -30.25 27.23
C ALA A 804 -2.52 -31.33 28.21
N HIS A 805 -1.63 -30.97 29.14
CA HIS A 805 -1.11 -31.87 30.16
C HIS A 805 -2.23 -32.37 31.09
N ARG A 806 -3.05 -31.47 31.65
CA ARG A 806 -4.18 -31.82 32.52
C ARG A 806 -5.25 -32.66 31.80
N ASP A 807 -5.46 -32.44 30.51
CA ASP A 807 -6.32 -33.25 29.64
C ASP A 807 -5.70 -34.61 29.23
N ASN A 808 -4.43 -34.87 29.58
CA ASN A 808 -3.57 -35.95 29.07
C ASN A 808 -3.59 -36.08 27.53
N LYS A 809 -3.48 -34.93 26.83
CA LYS A 809 -3.48 -34.85 25.37
C LYS A 809 -2.10 -34.47 24.85
N ARG A 810 -1.66 -35.16 23.80
CA ARG A 810 -0.49 -34.79 23.01
C ARG A 810 -0.70 -33.40 22.40
N TYR A 811 0.21 -32.48 22.70
CA TYR A 811 0.21 -31.12 22.15
C TYR A 811 1.64 -30.61 22.01
N ARG A 812 1.97 -29.96 20.89
CA ARG A 812 3.32 -29.42 20.63
C ARG A 812 3.30 -27.92 20.32
N VAL A 813 4.35 -27.23 20.72
CA VAL A 813 4.60 -25.81 20.44
C VAL A 813 6.00 -25.69 19.87
N TYR A 814 6.09 -25.22 18.63
CA TYR A 814 7.36 -24.95 17.95
C TYR A 814 7.55 -23.44 17.86
N VAL A 815 8.68 -22.93 18.34
CA VAL A 815 9.02 -21.50 18.30
C VAL A 815 10.37 -21.32 17.62
N VAL A 816 10.36 -20.71 16.44
CA VAL A 816 11.54 -20.39 15.65
C VAL A 816 11.74 -18.87 15.67
N ILE A 817 12.88 -18.42 16.20
CA ILE A 817 13.23 -17.01 16.39
C ILE A 817 14.66 -16.74 15.94
N PRO A 818 15.04 -15.50 15.55
CA PRO A 818 16.42 -15.22 15.17
C PRO A 818 17.35 -15.37 16.39
N LEU A 819 18.52 -15.99 16.19
CA LEU A 819 19.49 -16.25 17.27
C LEU A 819 19.97 -14.96 17.96
N LEU A 820 20.04 -13.85 17.21
CA LEU A 820 20.34 -12.51 17.72
C LEU A 820 19.34 -11.50 17.13
N PRO A 821 18.97 -10.43 17.87
CA PRO A 821 18.26 -9.29 17.32
C PRO A 821 19.03 -8.62 16.16
N GLY A 822 18.31 -8.19 15.12
CA GLY A 822 18.88 -7.61 13.91
C GLY A 822 19.18 -6.12 14.06
N PHE A 823 20.21 -5.78 14.83
CA PHE A 823 20.72 -4.42 15.04
C PHE A 823 22.25 -4.42 14.97
N GLU A 824 22.87 -3.34 14.51
CA GLU A 824 24.33 -3.19 14.53
C GLU A 824 24.85 -3.26 15.97
N GLY A 825 25.83 -4.12 16.21
CA GLY A 825 26.50 -4.22 17.51
C GLY A 825 27.36 -5.47 17.60
N ASP A 826 28.64 -5.27 17.95
CA ASP A 826 29.60 -6.38 18.03
C ASP A 826 29.25 -7.35 19.17
N ILE A 827 28.75 -8.54 18.79
CA ILE A 827 28.45 -9.62 19.72
C ILE A 827 29.70 -10.10 20.48
N SER A 828 30.91 -9.86 19.96
CA SER A 828 32.15 -10.19 20.67
C SER A 828 32.34 -9.39 21.96
N THR A 829 31.77 -8.20 22.07
CA THR A 829 31.76 -7.39 23.31
C THR A 829 30.45 -7.53 24.10
N GLY A 830 29.58 -8.47 23.71
CA GLY A 830 28.25 -8.68 24.30
C GLY A 830 27.12 -7.99 23.53
N GLY A 831 27.39 -7.44 22.35
CA GLY A 831 26.43 -6.70 21.53
C GLY A 831 26.22 -5.25 21.99
N GLY A 832 25.47 -4.48 21.20
CA GLY A 832 25.09 -3.11 21.56
C GLY A 832 23.91 -3.06 22.55
N ASN A 833 23.74 -1.93 23.26
CA ASN A 833 22.68 -1.71 24.26
C ASN A 833 21.27 -2.07 23.75
N ALA A 834 20.96 -1.76 22.49
CA ALA A 834 19.68 -2.10 21.85
C ALA A 834 19.48 -3.62 21.67
N LEU A 835 20.55 -4.32 21.26
CA LEU A 835 20.57 -5.78 21.08
C LEU A 835 20.37 -6.47 22.43
N GLN A 836 21.10 -6.04 23.47
CA GLN A 836 20.95 -6.55 24.84
C GLN A 836 19.53 -6.32 25.39
N ALA A 837 18.97 -5.12 25.22
CA ALA A 837 17.62 -4.78 25.69
C ALA A 837 16.54 -5.70 25.09
N ILE A 838 16.63 -6.05 23.81
CA ILE A 838 15.74 -7.01 23.17
C ILE A 838 15.99 -8.44 23.69
N MET A 839 17.25 -8.85 23.86
CA MET A 839 17.59 -10.17 24.42
C MET A 839 17.03 -10.34 25.84
N HIS A 840 17.07 -9.30 26.67
CA HIS A 840 16.43 -9.30 27.99
C HIS A 840 14.95 -9.69 27.90
N PHE A 841 14.17 -9.03 27.03
CA PHE A 841 12.73 -9.27 26.93
C PHE A 841 12.36 -10.60 26.24
N ASN A 842 13.13 -11.04 25.25
CA ASN A 842 13.00 -12.39 24.69
C ASN A 842 13.24 -13.46 25.78
N TYR A 843 14.34 -13.34 26.55
CA TYR A 843 14.64 -14.27 27.63
C TYR A 843 13.64 -14.22 28.80
N ARG A 844 13.16 -13.02 29.18
CA ARG A 844 12.08 -12.84 30.17
C ARG A 844 10.80 -13.58 29.77
N THR A 845 10.53 -13.67 28.47
CA THR A 845 9.35 -14.38 27.95
C THR A 845 9.59 -15.89 27.93
N MET A 846 10.77 -16.34 27.51
CA MET A 846 11.08 -17.77 27.39
C MET A 846 11.33 -18.43 28.75
N CYS A 847 12.31 -17.96 29.53
CA CYS A 847 12.94 -18.75 30.59
C CYS A 847 13.59 -17.97 31.76
N ARG A 848 13.38 -16.65 31.89
CA ARG A 848 13.98 -15.86 32.98
C ARG A 848 12.91 -15.13 33.79
N GLY A 849 12.82 -15.49 35.07
CA GLY A 849 11.85 -14.95 36.03
C GLY A 849 10.50 -15.67 36.00
N ASP A 850 9.76 -15.50 37.09
CA ASP A 850 8.59 -16.31 37.47
C ASP A 850 7.45 -16.29 36.43
N ASN A 851 7.28 -15.16 35.73
CA ASN A 851 6.27 -15.01 34.68
C ASN A 851 6.67 -15.66 33.34
N SER A 852 7.89 -16.13 33.16
CA SER A 852 8.34 -16.72 31.89
C SER A 852 7.66 -18.05 31.58
N ILE A 853 7.52 -18.42 30.31
CA ILE A 853 6.80 -19.64 29.90
C ILE A 853 7.39 -20.89 30.56
N LEU A 854 8.72 -21.06 30.57
CA LEU A 854 9.33 -22.26 31.15
C LEU A 854 9.18 -22.34 32.68
N GLU A 855 9.22 -21.23 33.41
CA GLU A 855 8.98 -21.27 34.87
C GLU A 855 7.49 -21.52 35.19
N GLN A 856 6.55 -20.91 34.44
CA GLN A 856 5.12 -21.24 34.54
C GLN A 856 4.84 -22.74 34.30
N LEU A 857 5.56 -23.37 33.35
CA LEU A 857 5.42 -24.81 33.09
C LEU A 857 6.08 -25.66 34.19
N LYS A 858 7.33 -25.38 34.58
CA LYS A 858 8.02 -26.13 35.64
C LYS A 858 7.24 -26.15 36.95
N ALA A 859 6.60 -25.03 37.30
CA ALA A 859 5.82 -24.91 38.53
C ALA A 859 4.63 -25.88 38.64
N GLU A 860 4.04 -26.31 37.51
CA GLU A 860 2.96 -27.30 37.49
C GLU A 860 3.39 -28.71 37.05
N ILE A 861 4.29 -28.83 36.08
CA ILE A 861 4.59 -30.11 35.39
C ILE A 861 6.07 -30.55 35.48
N GLY A 862 6.90 -29.81 36.22
CA GLY A 862 8.34 -30.06 36.31
C GLY A 862 9.00 -30.10 34.92
N ASP A 863 10.04 -30.93 34.77
CA ASP A 863 10.77 -31.08 33.51
C ASP A 863 9.97 -31.72 32.36
N GLN A 864 8.70 -32.11 32.57
CA GLN A 864 7.87 -32.62 31.48
C GLN A 864 7.61 -31.58 30.38
N TRP A 865 7.85 -30.28 30.63
CA TRP A 865 7.77 -29.20 29.64
C TRP A 865 8.51 -29.50 28.34
N ILE A 866 9.60 -30.27 28.39
CA ILE A 866 10.39 -30.69 27.21
C ILE A 866 9.58 -31.48 26.18
N ASN A 867 8.45 -32.08 26.57
CA ASN A 867 7.56 -32.79 25.65
C ASN A 867 6.58 -31.86 24.93
N TYR A 868 6.42 -30.61 25.36
CA TYR A 868 5.36 -29.72 24.89
C TYR A 868 5.87 -28.52 24.11
N ILE A 869 7.07 -28.00 24.39
CA ILE A 869 7.59 -26.80 23.73
C ILE A 869 9.06 -26.94 23.33
N SER A 870 9.39 -26.43 22.13
CA SER A 870 10.75 -26.37 21.59
C SER A 870 11.04 -24.97 21.06
N PHE A 871 12.13 -24.37 21.54
CA PHE A 871 12.66 -23.09 21.07
C PHE A 871 13.91 -23.32 20.21
N CYS A 872 13.93 -22.74 19.02
CA CYS A 872 14.99 -22.91 18.03
C CYS A 872 15.33 -21.59 17.34
N GLY A 873 16.53 -21.53 16.78
CA GLY A 873 16.91 -20.56 15.75
C GLY A 873 17.35 -21.25 14.47
N LEU A 874 17.83 -20.47 13.50
CA LEU A 874 18.36 -20.96 12.23
C LEU A 874 19.82 -20.49 12.04
N ARG A 875 20.70 -21.38 11.56
CA ARG A 875 22.11 -21.10 11.26
C ARG A 875 22.57 -21.93 10.05
N THR A 876 23.51 -21.38 9.27
CA THR A 876 24.13 -22.08 8.13
C THR A 876 25.63 -21.84 8.07
N TYR A 877 26.32 -22.51 7.15
CA TYR A 877 27.74 -22.33 6.86
C TYR A 877 28.01 -22.34 5.34
N ALA A 878 29.15 -21.82 4.94
CA ALA A 878 29.65 -21.85 3.58
C ALA A 878 31.19 -21.80 3.56
N GLU A 879 31.78 -21.96 2.39
CA GLU A 879 33.18 -21.59 2.14
C GLU A 879 33.22 -20.17 1.51
N LEU A 880 34.14 -19.34 1.99
CA LEU A 880 34.42 -18.00 1.49
C LEU A 880 35.95 -17.82 1.40
N ASP A 881 36.45 -17.66 0.18
CA ASP A 881 37.89 -17.49 -0.12
C ASP A 881 38.79 -18.53 0.59
N GLY A 882 38.44 -19.82 0.46
CA GLY A 882 39.12 -20.95 1.10
C GLY A 882 38.86 -21.11 2.62
N ASN A 883 38.12 -20.19 3.24
CA ASN A 883 37.83 -20.21 4.68
C ASN A 883 36.38 -20.65 4.93
N LEU A 884 36.16 -21.60 5.84
CA LEU A 884 34.83 -21.97 6.29
C LEU A 884 34.26 -20.88 7.20
N VAL A 885 33.07 -20.37 6.87
CA VAL A 885 32.35 -19.31 7.60
C VAL A 885 30.94 -19.76 7.99
N THR A 886 30.40 -19.19 9.07
CA THR A 886 29.00 -19.39 9.50
C THR A 886 28.33 -18.06 9.79
N GLU A 887 27.04 -17.98 9.49
CA GLU A 887 26.18 -16.90 9.96
C GLU A 887 24.80 -17.45 10.35
N LEU A 888 24.11 -16.75 11.26
CA LEU A 888 22.71 -17.02 11.57
C LEU A 888 21.82 -16.68 10.36
N ILE A 889 20.77 -17.47 10.15
CA ILE A 889 19.73 -17.11 9.17
C ILE A 889 18.73 -16.22 9.91
N TYR A 890 18.54 -14.99 9.44
CA TYR A 890 17.73 -14.01 10.14
C TYR A 890 16.25 -14.26 9.91
N VAL A 891 15.60 -14.88 10.91
CA VAL A 891 14.15 -15.10 10.96
C VAL A 891 13.46 -13.75 11.14
N HIS A 892 13.04 -13.17 10.03
CA HIS A 892 12.19 -11.98 9.98
C HIS A 892 10.70 -12.32 9.85
N SER A 893 10.34 -13.59 9.64
CA SER A 893 8.95 -14.09 9.58
C SER A 893 8.04 -13.50 10.66
N LYS A 894 6.73 -13.40 10.36
CA LYS A 894 5.67 -13.21 11.35
C LYS A 894 4.51 -14.17 11.04
N LEU A 895 4.68 -15.41 11.48
CA LEU A 895 3.82 -16.56 11.14
C LEU A 895 3.29 -17.24 12.40
N LEU A 896 2.04 -17.66 12.36
CA LEU A 896 1.44 -18.68 13.23
C LEU A 896 0.69 -19.69 12.38
N ILE A 897 0.96 -20.98 12.54
CA ILE A 897 0.14 -22.08 12.01
C ILE A 897 -0.42 -22.86 13.21
N ALA A 898 -1.69 -23.26 13.14
CA ALA A 898 -2.33 -24.15 14.11
C ALA A 898 -3.00 -25.34 13.41
N ASP A 899 -2.79 -26.54 13.97
CA ASP A 899 -3.50 -27.78 13.64
C ASP A 899 -3.60 -28.11 12.13
N ASP A 900 -2.61 -27.73 11.32
CA ASP A 900 -2.63 -27.82 9.85
C ASP A 900 -3.93 -27.30 9.20
N ASN A 901 -4.65 -26.32 9.77
CA ASN A 901 -5.89 -25.79 9.17
C ASN A 901 -6.11 -24.27 9.31
N THR A 902 -5.37 -23.60 10.20
CA THR A 902 -5.49 -22.16 10.43
C THR A 902 -4.10 -21.52 10.41
N VAL A 903 -3.95 -20.42 9.68
CA VAL A 903 -2.69 -19.67 9.51
C VAL A 903 -2.93 -18.19 9.77
N ILE A 904 -1.99 -17.51 10.44
CA ILE A 904 -1.87 -16.05 10.46
C ILE A 904 -0.54 -15.66 9.84
N ILE A 905 -0.56 -14.76 8.84
CA ILE A 905 0.60 -14.15 8.19
C ILE A 905 0.44 -12.64 8.19
N GLY A 906 1.48 -11.89 8.52
CA GLY A 906 1.42 -10.42 8.52
C GLY A 906 2.77 -9.74 8.76
N SER A 907 2.71 -8.49 9.22
CA SER A 907 3.88 -7.69 9.62
C SER A 907 4.10 -7.64 11.14
N ALA A 908 3.09 -8.04 11.93
CA ALA A 908 3.08 -7.91 13.39
C ALA A 908 3.97 -8.93 14.11
N ASN A 909 4.93 -8.42 14.88
CA ASN A 909 5.78 -9.24 15.74
C ASN A 909 5.07 -9.66 17.04
N ILE A 910 5.55 -10.71 17.71
CA ILE A 910 5.10 -11.04 19.08
C ILE A 910 5.81 -10.09 20.04
N ASN A 911 5.28 -8.87 20.15
CA ASN A 911 5.66 -7.83 21.10
C ASN A 911 4.49 -6.82 21.30
N ASP A 912 4.55 -6.00 22.34
CA ASP A 912 3.53 -4.97 22.63
C ASP A 912 3.48 -3.90 21.53
N ARG A 913 4.63 -3.54 20.95
CA ARG A 913 4.76 -2.61 19.80
C ARG A 913 3.83 -2.96 18.64
N SER A 914 3.77 -4.22 18.26
CA SER A 914 2.93 -4.69 17.16
C SER A 914 1.52 -5.06 17.61
N MET A 915 1.35 -5.62 18.81
CA MET A 915 0.09 -6.25 19.22
C MET A 915 -0.95 -5.28 19.81
N LEU A 916 -0.56 -4.24 20.55
CA LEU A 916 -1.50 -3.42 21.33
C LEU A 916 -2.35 -2.41 20.54
N GLY A 917 -2.21 -2.34 19.21
CA GLY A 917 -2.95 -1.41 18.33
C GLY A 917 -2.59 0.08 18.45
N LYS A 918 -2.19 0.53 19.65
CA LYS A 918 -1.87 1.93 20.03
C LYS A 918 -0.48 2.37 19.60
N ARG A 919 0.46 1.42 19.51
CA ARG A 919 1.87 1.60 19.15
C ARG A 919 2.02 1.61 17.63
N ASP A 920 2.73 0.67 17.01
CA ASP A 920 2.96 0.66 15.56
C ASP A 920 1.69 0.27 14.78
N SER A 921 1.61 0.63 13.50
CA SER A 921 0.56 0.11 12.61
C SER A 921 1.03 -1.13 11.86
N GLU A 922 0.18 -2.16 11.86
CA GLU A 922 0.48 -3.50 11.35
C GLU A 922 -0.71 -4.06 10.57
N MET A 923 -0.43 -4.99 9.67
CA MET A 923 -1.44 -5.75 8.92
C MET A 923 -1.17 -7.24 9.03
N ALA A 924 -2.23 -8.04 9.08
CA ALA A 924 -2.16 -9.48 8.92
C ALA A 924 -3.40 -10.00 8.19
N ILE A 925 -3.33 -11.24 7.70
CA ILE A 925 -4.49 -12.04 7.34
C ILE A 925 -4.54 -13.27 8.24
N ILE A 926 -5.75 -13.67 8.64
CA ILE A 926 -6.00 -15.04 9.09
C ILE A 926 -6.65 -15.81 7.94
N VAL A 927 -6.05 -16.94 7.59
CA VAL A 927 -6.52 -17.89 6.58
C VAL A 927 -6.98 -19.16 7.30
N GLN A 928 -8.16 -19.65 6.95
CA GLN A 928 -8.70 -20.91 7.46
C GLN A 928 -9.17 -21.76 6.30
N ASP A 929 -8.66 -22.98 6.25
CA ASP A 929 -8.88 -23.86 5.10
C ASP A 929 -10.34 -24.29 4.94
N THR A 930 -10.79 -24.32 3.69
CA THR A 930 -12.08 -24.91 3.28
C THR A 930 -11.88 -26.19 2.46
N GLU A 931 -10.79 -26.26 1.71
CA GLU A 931 -10.34 -27.51 1.08
C GLU A 931 -9.49 -28.32 2.06
N THR A 932 -9.76 -29.62 2.18
CA THR A 932 -8.97 -30.52 3.03
C THR A 932 -8.37 -31.69 2.25
N VAL A 933 -7.22 -32.16 2.72
CA VAL A 933 -6.44 -33.27 2.18
C VAL A 933 -6.21 -34.34 3.25
N PRO A 934 -6.05 -35.62 2.88
CA PRO A 934 -5.62 -36.65 3.83
C PRO A 934 -4.24 -36.32 4.43
N SER A 935 -4.11 -36.52 5.73
CA SER A 935 -2.89 -36.29 6.52
C SER A 935 -2.88 -37.22 7.73
N VAL A 936 -1.78 -37.22 8.49
CA VAL A 936 -1.67 -37.94 9.77
C VAL A 936 -1.49 -36.92 10.90
N MET A 937 -2.06 -37.21 12.07
CA MET A 937 -1.92 -36.42 13.30
C MET A 937 -1.99 -37.34 14.52
N ASP A 938 -0.88 -37.50 15.25
CA ASP A 938 -0.73 -38.50 16.33
C ASP A 938 -1.04 -39.94 15.87
N GLY A 939 -0.43 -40.34 14.75
CA GLY A 939 -0.59 -41.66 14.14
C GLY A 939 -1.99 -41.98 13.61
N LYS A 940 -2.92 -41.01 13.60
CA LYS A 940 -4.32 -41.17 13.20
C LYS A 940 -4.63 -40.36 11.95
N ASP A 941 -5.58 -40.86 11.16
CA ASP A 941 -6.12 -40.17 9.99
C ASP A 941 -6.64 -38.78 10.37
N TYR A 942 -6.17 -37.76 9.64
CA TYR A 942 -6.53 -36.37 9.83
C TYR A 942 -6.90 -35.71 8.51
N LYS A 943 -7.83 -34.75 8.56
CA LYS A 943 -8.19 -33.92 7.40
C LYS A 943 -7.52 -32.56 7.54
N ALA A 944 -6.29 -32.48 7.06
CA ALA A 944 -5.51 -31.25 7.07
C ALA A 944 -6.04 -30.26 6.03
N GLY A 945 -5.92 -28.97 6.30
CA GLY A 945 -6.20 -27.88 5.38
C GLY A 945 -5.14 -27.73 4.30
N ARG A 946 -5.56 -27.51 3.06
CA ARG A 946 -4.67 -27.47 1.89
C ARG A 946 -3.65 -26.34 1.94
N PHE A 947 -4.04 -25.14 2.38
CA PHE A 947 -3.15 -23.98 2.53
C PHE A 947 -2.19 -24.16 3.71
N ALA A 948 -2.72 -24.53 4.87
CA ALA A 948 -1.96 -24.63 6.11
C ALA A 948 -0.94 -25.78 6.12
N GLN A 949 -1.34 -26.98 5.69
CA GLN A 949 -0.45 -28.14 5.63
C GLN A 949 0.68 -27.95 4.61
N SER A 950 0.39 -27.40 3.43
CA SER A 950 1.40 -27.17 2.40
C SER A 950 2.44 -26.14 2.82
N LEU A 951 2.04 -25.07 3.51
CA LEU A 951 2.95 -24.10 4.14
C LEU A 951 3.80 -24.77 5.23
N ARG A 952 3.17 -25.51 6.16
CA ARG A 952 3.85 -26.16 7.28
C ARG A 952 4.88 -27.19 6.81
N LEU A 953 4.52 -28.02 5.83
CA LEU A 953 5.45 -28.96 5.17
C LEU A 953 6.59 -28.23 4.46
N ARG A 954 6.34 -27.06 3.86
CA ARG A 954 7.39 -26.24 3.23
C ARG A 954 8.38 -25.68 4.26
N CYS A 955 7.89 -25.07 5.34
CA CYS A 955 8.74 -24.57 6.43
C CYS A 955 9.57 -25.70 7.03
N PHE A 956 8.95 -26.84 7.35
CA PHE A 956 9.64 -28.03 7.87
C PHE A 956 10.73 -28.52 6.91
N ARG A 957 10.45 -28.63 5.60
CA ARG A 957 11.44 -29.06 4.60
C ARG A 957 12.66 -28.14 4.54
N VAL A 958 12.45 -26.82 4.60
CA VAL A 958 13.53 -25.83 4.59
C VAL A 958 14.37 -25.90 5.87
N VAL A 959 13.75 -25.85 7.06
CA VAL A 959 14.51 -25.80 8.32
C VAL A 959 15.19 -27.12 8.68
N LEU A 960 14.63 -28.26 8.27
CA LEU A 960 15.23 -29.60 8.50
C LEU A 960 16.11 -30.10 7.35
N GLY A 961 16.11 -29.41 6.18
CA GLY A 961 16.95 -29.76 5.03
C GLY A 961 16.59 -31.08 4.34
N CYS A 962 15.33 -31.53 4.46
CA CYS A 962 14.92 -32.81 3.90
C CYS A 962 14.79 -32.76 2.36
N PRO A 963 15.36 -33.72 1.61
CA PRO A 963 15.02 -33.94 0.20
C PRO A 963 13.51 -34.16 -0.02
N ALA A 964 13.03 -33.91 -1.23
CA ALA A 964 11.62 -34.04 -1.57
C ALA A 964 11.07 -35.45 -1.35
N ASP A 965 11.91 -36.48 -1.45
CA ASP A 965 11.53 -37.89 -1.40
C ASP A 965 11.32 -38.41 0.04
N HIS A 966 11.91 -37.74 1.03
CA HIS A 966 11.76 -38.09 2.46
C HIS A 966 10.51 -37.46 3.11
N ASN A 967 9.48 -37.12 2.34
CA ASN A 967 8.23 -36.49 2.83
C ASN A 967 7.47 -37.31 3.90
N ALA A 968 7.71 -38.62 4.02
CA ALA A 968 6.98 -39.50 4.94
C ALA A 968 7.16 -39.08 6.41
N ASP A 969 8.40 -38.82 6.83
CA ASP A 969 8.73 -38.45 8.21
C ASP A 969 8.27 -37.03 8.59
N LEU A 970 7.89 -36.22 7.60
CA LEU A 970 7.34 -34.88 7.80
C LEU A 970 5.81 -34.84 7.90
N GLN A 971 5.07 -35.93 7.67
CA GLN A 971 3.60 -35.85 7.59
C GLN A 971 2.94 -35.50 8.94
N ASP A 972 3.30 -36.19 10.02
CA ASP A 972 2.71 -36.02 11.35
C ASP A 972 3.52 -35.01 12.20
N PRO A 973 3.00 -33.79 12.45
CA PRO A 973 3.73 -32.74 13.15
C PRO A 973 3.69 -32.88 14.68
N VAL A 974 3.14 -33.96 15.26
CA VAL A 974 3.02 -34.13 16.71
C VAL A 974 3.59 -35.42 17.27
N SER A 975 3.70 -36.50 16.49
CA SER A 975 4.23 -37.80 16.93
C SER A 975 5.53 -37.69 17.77
N ASP A 976 5.77 -38.63 18.72
CA ASP A 976 7.03 -38.63 19.47
C ASP A 976 8.24 -38.83 18.56
N ARG A 977 8.11 -39.67 17.53
CA ARG A 977 9.15 -39.88 16.51
C ARG A 977 9.54 -38.56 15.82
N PHE A 978 8.58 -37.84 15.25
CA PHE A 978 8.89 -36.53 14.63
C PHE A 978 9.44 -35.53 15.65
N PHE A 979 8.78 -35.36 16.80
CA PHE A 979 9.17 -34.32 17.76
C PHE A 979 10.55 -34.58 18.38
N LYS A 980 10.88 -35.83 18.73
CA LYS A 980 12.11 -36.19 19.46
C LYS A 980 13.24 -36.58 18.51
N GLU A 981 13.01 -37.52 17.61
CA GLU A 981 14.05 -38.12 16.75
C GLU A 981 14.36 -37.26 15.51
N VAL A 982 13.39 -36.47 15.02
CA VAL A 982 13.61 -35.57 13.87
C VAL A 982 13.88 -34.14 14.33
N TRP A 983 12.92 -33.48 14.99
CA TRP A 983 13.00 -32.04 15.33
C TRP A 983 14.05 -31.75 16.41
N VAL A 984 13.85 -32.23 17.65
CA VAL A 984 14.74 -31.92 18.78
C VAL A 984 16.15 -32.48 18.54
N ALA A 985 16.28 -33.72 18.07
CA ALA A 985 17.59 -34.30 17.77
C ALA A 985 18.37 -33.55 16.67
N THR A 986 17.69 -32.99 15.66
CA THR A 986 18.35 -32.15 14.64
C THR A 986 18.78 -30.81 15.20
N ALA A 987 17.90 -30.14 15.94
CA ALA A 987 18.21 -28.86 16.59
C ALA A 987 19.43 -28.97 17.54
N ALA A 988 19.49 -30.03 18.36
CA ALA A 988 20.59 -30.27 19.29
C ALA A 988 21.89 -30.70 18.58
N ARG A 989 21.80 -31.62 17.59
CA ARG A 989 22.94 -32.08 16.78
C ARG A 989 23.61 -30.92 16.05
N ASN A 990 22.84 -30.12 15.32
CA ASN A 990 23.37 -29.00 14.55
C ASN A 990 24.01 -27.96 15.47
N ALA A 991 23.36 -27.58 16.59
CA ALA A 991 23.91 -26.64 17.57
C ALA A 991 25.27 -27.12 18.13
N THR A 992 25.35 -28.39 18.53
CA THR A 992 26.59 -29.01 19.03
C THR A 992 27.72 -28.96 18.00
N ILE A 993 27.42 -29.19 16.71
CA ILE A 993 28.43 -29.11 15.64
C ILE A 993 28.87 -27.66 15.40
N PHE A 994 27.94 -26.71 15.32
CA PHE A 994 28.28 -25.30 15.09
C PHE A 994 29.17 -24.73 16.22
N ASP A 995 28.83 -24.99 17.48
CA ASP A 995 29.64 -24.54 18.63
C ASP A 995 31.01 -25.23 18.67
N LYS A 996 31.08 -26.54 18.37
CA LYS A 996 32.35 -27.28 18.27
C LYS A 996 33.27 -26.76 17.15
N VAL A 997 32.72 -26.47 15.98
CA VAL A 997 33.51 -26.11 14.79
C VAL A 997 33.92 -24.63 14.81
N PHE A 998 32.97 -23.73 15.08
CA PHE A 998 33.14 -22.29 14.91
C PHE A 998 33.25 -21.51 16.22
N ARG A 999 32.86 -22.10 17.37
CA ARG A 999 32.62 -21.38 18.63
C ARG A 999 31.77 -20.13 18.37
N CYS A 1000 30.57 -20.35 17.83
CA CYS A 1000 29.66 -19.26 17.50
C CYS A 1000 28.93 -18.71 18.74
N LEU A 1001 28.26 -17.58 18.54
CA LEU A 1001 27.43 -16.91 19.55
C LEU A 1001 26.01 -16.75 19.00
N PRO A 1002 24.97 -16.73 19.87
CA PRO A 1002 25.01 -17.04 21.30
C PRO A 1002 25.26 -18.53 21.57
N SER A 1003 25.74 -18.88 22.76
CA SER A 1003 25.98 -20.27 23.21
C SER A 1003 25.77 -20.40 24.73
N ASP A 1004 25.34 -21.58 25.19
CA ASP A 1004 25.14 -21.88 26.62
C ASP A 1004 26.46 -22.09 27.40
N GLU A 1005 27.62 -22.13 26.73
CA GLU A 1005 28.95 -22.09 27.38
C GLU A 1005 29.29 -20.73 28.02
N VAL A 1006 28.53 -19.66 27.74
CA VAL A 1006 28.89 -18.27 28.11
C VAL A 1006 27.79 -17.62 28.94
N THR A 1007 27.88 -17.69 30.27
CA THR A 1007 26.89 -17.12 31.20
C THR A 1007 27.16 -15.66 31.57
N ASN A 1008 28.36 -15.11 31.30
CA ASN A 1008 28.72 -13.71 31.61
C ASN A 1008 29.76 -13.09 30.64
N LEU A 1009 29.96 -11.77 30.74
CA LEU A 1009 30.84 -10.96 29.89
C LEU A 1009 32.35 -11.16 30.15
N ALA A 1010 32.74 -11.89 31.20
CA ALA A 1010 34.13 -12.32 31.39
C ALA A 1010 34.40 -13.60 30.60
N GLN A 1011 33.57 -14.63 30.81
CA GLN A 1011 33.59 -15.88 30.04
C GLN A 1011 33.48 -15.63 28.53
N LEU A 1012 32.72 -14.61 28.10
CA LEU A 1012 32.61 -14.23 26.70
C LEU A 1012 33.98 -13.92 26.07
N ARG A 1013 34.82 -13.15 26.75
CA ARG A 1013 36.17 -12.78 26.27
C ARG A 1013 37.05 -14.02 26.17
N ASP A 1014 37.04 -14.86 27.20
CA ASP A 1014 37.81 -16.10 27.25
C ASP A 1014 37.32 -17.14 26.23
N PHE A 1015 36.03 -17.16 25.91
CA PHE A 1015 35.41 -18.02 24.92
C PHE A 1015 35.85 -17.65 23.49
N ILE A 1016 35.98 -16.35 23.21
CA ILE A 1016 36.40 -15.79 21.92
C ILE A 1016 37.93 -15.86 21.73
N ALA A 1017 38.69 -15.68 22.80
CA ALA A 1017 40.16 -15.79 22.78
C ALA A 1017 40.66 -17.24 22.51
N LYS A 1018 39.82 -18.25 22.74
CA LYS A 1018 40.12 -19.65 22.39
C LYS A 1018 40.07 -19.85 20.88
N SER A 1019 41.14 -20.41 20.33
CA SER A 1019 41.22 -20.83 18.92
C SER A 1019 40.10 -21.81 18.56
N LYS A 1020 39.55 -21.66 17.35
CA LYS A 1020 38.42 -22.44 16.83
C LYS A 1020 38.91 -23.69 16.10
N LEU A 1021 38.12 -24.76 16.08
CA LEU A 1021 38.50 -25.97 15.32
C LEU A 1021 38.74 -25.66 13.84
N VAL A 1022 37.90 -24.81 13.23
CA VAL A 1022 38.08 -24.33 11.85
C VAL A 1022 39.43 -23.64 11.59
N THR A 1023 40.03 -23.00 12.60
CA THR A 1023 41.36 -22.37 12.50
C THR A 1023 42.53 -23.28 12.90
N GLN A 1024 42.24 -24.45 13.50
CA GLN A 1024 43.25 -25.43 13.90
C GLN A 1024 43.39 -26.56 12.87
N ASP A 1025 42.26 -27.06 12.36
CA ASP A 1025 42.15 -28.25 11.51
C ASP A 1025 40.91 -28.10 10.62
N ALA A 1026 41.10 -27.43 9.48
CA ALA A 1026 40.02 -27.16 8.52
C ALA A 1026 39.45 -28.44 7.88
N ALA A 1027 40.27 -29.50 7.76
CA ALA A 1027 39.81 -30.78 7.19
C ALA A 1027 38.82 -31.46 8.13
N LYS A 1028 39.16 -31.58 9.42
CA LYS A 1028 38.28 -32.12 10.46
C LYS A 1028 37.07 -31.24 10.72
N ALA A 1029 37.21 -29.92 10.62
CA ALA A 1029 36.07 -29.00 10.61
C ALA A 1029 35.09 -29.35 9.48
N ALA A 1030 35.57 -29.52 8.24
CA ALA A 1030 34.74 -29.91 7.11
C ALA A 1030 34.08 -31.30 7.30
N GLU A 1031 34.74 -32.26 7.95
CA GLU A 1031 34.16 -33.57 8.27
C GLU A 1031 33.06 -33.52 9.34
N GLU A 1032 33.17 -32.65 10.34
CA GLU A 1032 32.09 -32.42 11.31
C GLU A 1032 30.90 -31.71 10.66
N LEU A 1033 31.14 -30.72 9.80
CA LEU A 1033 30.09 -29.95 9.13
C LEU A 1033 29.23 -30.79 8.15
N LYS A 1034 29.80 -31.85 7.54
CA LYS A 1034 29.05 -32.85 6.74
C LYS A 1034 27.93 -33.57 7.51
N LYS A 1035 27.90 -33.48 8.85
CA LYS A 1035 26.89 -34.10 9.72
C LYS A 1035 25.69 -33.18 10.00
N ILE A 1036 25.79 -31.89 9.65
CA ILE A 1036 24.70 -30.92 9.76
C ILE A 1036 23.65 -31.26 8.70
N HIS A 1037 22.38 -31.26 9.10
CA HIS A 1037 21.23 -31.45 8.20
C HIS A 1037 20.21 -30.34 8.46
N GLY A 1038 19.87 -29.58 7.43
CA GLY A 1038 19.05 -28.38 7.55
C GLY A 1038 19.74 -27.23 8.29
N PHE A 1039 18.93 -26.26 8.71
CA PHE A 1039 19.35 -25.01 9.34
C PHE A 1039 18.96 -24.90 10.82
N LEU A 1040 18.03 -25.76 11.27
CA LEU A 1040 17.46 -25.72 12.62
C LEU A 1040 18.55 -25.97 13.68
N VAL A 1041 18.64 -25.07 14.65
CA VAL A 1041 19.51 -25.19 15.83
C VAL A 1041 18.73 -24.91 17.11
N GLN A 1042 19.06 -25.59 18.20
CA GLN A 1042 18.45 -25.34 19.51
C GLN A 1042 18.80 -23.93 20.01
N PHE A 1043 17.83 -23.24 20.62
CA PHE A 1043 18.06 -21.89 21.16
C PHE A 1043 18.78 -21.95 22.53
N PRO A 1044 19.89 -21.22 22.74
CA PRO A 1044 20.62 -21.21 24.00
C PRO A 1044 19.92 -20.32 25.06
N PHE A 1045 19.56 -20.90 26.20
CA PHE A 1045 18.83 -20.22 27.28
C PHE A 1045 19.74 -19.49 28.29
N ARG A 1046 20.98 -19.98 28.46
CA ARG A 1046 21.95 -19.57 29.48
C ARG A 1046 22.93 -18.49 29.00
N PHE A 1047 22.95 -18.19 27.71
CA PHE A 1047 23.82 -17.14 27.17
C PHE A 1047 23.60 -15.79 27.86
N LEU A 1048 24.64 -15.25 28.50
CA LEU A 1048 24.61 -14.05 29.35
C LEU A 1048 23.47 -14.10 30.39
N TYR A 1049 23.34 -15.22 31.12
CA TYR A 1049 22.33 -15.41 32.18
C TYR A 1049 22.62 -14.61 33.46
N GLU A 1050 23.89 -14.42 33.82
CA GLU A 1050 24.31 -13.71 35.04
C GLU A 1050 24.30 -12.18 34.87
N GLU A 1051 24.13 -11.70 33.62
CA GLU A 1051 24.24 -10.29 33.25
C GLU A 1051 22.88 -9.59 33.24
N ASN A 1052 22.84 -8.35 33.75
CA ASN A 1052 21.69 -7.48 33.56
C ASN A 1052 21.73 -6.84 32.16
N LEU A 1053 21.11 -7.51 31.19
CA LEU A 1053 21.01 -7.08 29.78
C LEU A 1053 20.15 -5.81 29.53
N LEU A 1054 19.77 -5.07 30.58
CA LEU A 1054 19.09 -3.77 30.45
C LEU A 1054 20.11 -2.62 30.32
N PRO A 1055 19.86 -1.60 29.47
CA PRO A 1055 20.79 -0.48 29.29
C PRO A 1055 21.14 0.22 30.60
N SER A 1056 22.44 0.35 30.89
CA SER A 1056 22.93 0.93 32.14
C SER A 1056 22.49 2.39 32.31
N VAL A 1057 22.16 2.79 33.54
CA VAL A 1057 21.68 4.14 33.88
C VAL A 1057 22.68 5.21 33.40
N GLY A 1058 22.22 6.12 32.55
CA GLY A 1058 23.05 7.19 31.96
C GLY A 1058 23.49 6.92 30.52
N THR A 1059 23.29 5.71 30.00
CA THR A 1059 23.35 5.45 28.54
C THR A 1059 22.19 6.16 27.83
N LYS A 1060 22.37 6.51 26.54
CA LYS A 1060 21.29 7.13 25.74
C LYS A 1060 20.06 6.24 25.70
N GLU A 1061 20.27 4.93 25.63
CA GLU A 1061 19.22 3.92 25.53
C GLU A 1061 18.44 3.77 26.84
N SER A 1062 19.08 4.02 28.00
CA SER A 1062 18.39 4.12 29.31
C SER A 1062 17.55 5.40 29.48
N MET A 1063 17.79 6.43 28.65
CA MET A 1063 16.96 7.65 28.63
C MET A 1063 15.71 7.50 27.76
N VAL A 1064 15.57 6.38 27.04
CA VAL A 1064 14.41 6.06 26.22
C VAL A 1064 13.43 5.20 27.03
N PRO A 1065 12.10 5.44 26.96
CA PRO A 1065 11.12 4.62 27.68
C PRO A 1065 11.23 3.13 27.32
N MET A 1066 11.10 2.25 28.31
CA MET A 1066 11.17 0.79 28.12
C MET A 1066 10.20 0.26 27.05
N GLU A 1067 9.06 0.93 26.88
CA GLU A 1067 8.07 0.68 25.82
C GLU A 1067 8.61 0.79 24.38
N VAL A 1068 9.83 1.29 24.15
CA VAL A 1068 10.47 1.27 22.82
C VAL A 1068 10.99 -0.12 22.47
N TRP A 1069 11.40 -0.89 23.49
CA TRP A 1069 11.97 -2.24 23.38
C TRP A 1069 10.91 -3.35 23.55
N THR A 1070 9.69 -3.01 23.99
CA THR A 1070 8.54 -3.92 24.04
C THR A 1070 7.52 -3.63 22.95
#